data_AF-A0A957CWC2-F1
#
_entry.id   AF-A0A957CWC2-F1
#
_cell.length_a   1.000
_cell.length_b   1.000
_cell.length_c   1.000
_cell.angle_alpha   90.00
_cell.angle_beta   90.00
_cell.angle_gamma   90.00
#
_symmetry.space_group_name_H-M   'P 1'
#
loop_
_entity.id
_entity.type
_entity.pdbx_description
1 polymer ?
#
loop_
_entity_poly.entity_id
_entity_poly.type
_entity_poly.pdbx_seq_one_letter_code
_entity_poly.pdbx_strand_id
1 'polypeptide(L)'
;MRKGILLLFVFVILLATPAAVRYLRFYRFGTPARSLPADFNPENVAQVGTPESIRFVDEPEVGSGLVLLDRAHGNQFTLDEIGFLDGRLSQRGFELLPFAGGDLAVALRPVNAFVVITPTADFSLAEVQAVSDFVERGGRLLLIGDPTRYNVLVEDDGFEFVVTIESDKIPLNSLANEFDIIFNGDYLYNTVENEGNFRNILLRSDGFAESSLTEGLDQLAFYGAHSLQIGPTGTALLAADDQTWSSATDRPGGLSLAATSRDGRVLALGDIQFMVEPYYTVYDNGRFIAQIADFLTDSDRRRFVLSDFPYFFSEKVSLIYTGAPELGPDAFDEIIMLQEAFQRAELELELAVEPTAGQDALFLGLYNQAGDVSKLLEAANIALLIDPPIEAAAPDAETGESDDETALEEDAAAAEEDVQRLIQSRFGNVQMAGTALILLDEGEDGRYSVVVLAAGNQGLENTINRLLQAMPLNADYALADCLLQDNLALCPTDIVDEEVEAELLTSGAADLPEDNGGGDVDEDTGDDTAGGDLDAVSQGTIVVGETFDAVLAENENHAWTFNSGPAVIDIVVQGADDLDAIIELYDPNNELLQTVDDSFTGDAEEMLGVDIPDEGDYTIVVRDFFADGGSYTISVTEGELVGSGDGGGGGIFIFADDDGTPINDGISSTAVLADLLAADYDVTTWVSTIDGPLSEDTLAGYQLVVWDTGDYEDDDGLFGEDTGILLNYLDSGGDMFITGSAPALFSTFERGPLNTVQVYGDDPILLANLTDGQMISLDQTYDTVLSEFFIEDLEEGSIGFLLNAGETAGAGTVVGLAAPANEFNDQNAVILLFPFVALPADIQPVLANNILSWFESVQ
;
A
#
# COMPACT_ATOMS: atom_id res chain seq x y z
N MET A 1 -9.05 72.30 -19.65
CA MET A 1 -7.97 71.64 -20.43
C MET A 1 -6.81 71.14 -19.56
N ARG A 2 -6.12 71.98 -18.76
CA ARG A 2 -4.94 71.54 -17.98
C ARG A 2 -5.18 70.37 -17.00
N LYS A 3 -6.35 70.31 -16.34
CA LYS A 3 -6.68 69.20 -15.40
C LYS A 3 -7.02 67.88 -16.10
N GLY A 4 -7.65 67.93 -17.28
CA GLY A 4 -7.99 66.74 -18.05
C GLY A 4 -6.77 66.06 -18.66
N ILE A 5 -5.79 66.86 -19.12
CA ILE A 5 -4.51 66.34 -19.60
C ILE A 5 -3.73 65.68 -18.47
N LEU A 6 -3.75 66.27 -17.26
CA LEU A 6 -3.10 65.67 -16.10
C LEU A 6 -3.72 64.32 -15.71
N LEU A 7 -5.06 64.23 -15.72
CA LEU A 7 -5.76 62.98 -15.42
C LEU A 7 -5.54 61.91 -16.48
N LEU A 8 -5.50 62.29 -17.76
CA LEU A 8 -5.15 61.37 -18.84
C LEU A 8 -3.72 60.82 -18.67
N PHE A 9 -2.78 61.68 -18.27
CA PHE A 9 -1.40 61.26 -18.04
C PHE A 9 -1.29 60.30 -16.85
N VAL A 10 -2.01 60.56 -15.76
CA VAL A 10 -2.08 59.66 -14.60
C VAL A 10 -2.73 58.33 -14.98
N PHE A 11 -3.80 58.35 -15.78
CA PHE A 11 -4.46 57.14 -16.26
C PHE A 11 -3.54 56.29 -17.14
N VAL A 12 -2.83 56.91 -18.10
CA VAL A 12 -1.87 56.20 -18.96
C VAL A 12 -0.71 55.63 -18.14
N ILE A 13 -0.21 56.37 -17.14
CA ILE A 13 0.81 55.84 -16.23
C ILE A 13 0.27 54.66 -15.44
N LEU A 14 -0.92 54.75 -14.85
CA LEU A 14 -1.51 53.62 -14.11
C LEU A 14 -1.79 52.41 -14.99
N LEU A 15 -2.13 52.61 -16.27
CA LEU A 15 -2.32 51.54 -17.24
C LEU A 15 -0.99 50.90 -17.68
N ALA A 16 0.05 51.70 -17.91
CA ALA A 16 1.33 51.24 -18.43
C ALA A 16 2.28 50.72 -17.34
N THR A 17 2.12 51.15 -16.09
CA THR A 17 3.03 50.77 -14.99
C THR A 17 3.01 49.26 -14.72
N PRO A 18 1.86 48.56 -14.65
CA PRO A 18 1.85 47.11 -14.46
C PRO A 18 2.56 46.36 -15.59
N ALA A 19 2.33 46.76 -16.85
CA ALA A 19 3.00 46.18 -18.01
C ALA A 19 4.51 46.44 -18.00
N ALA A 20 4.94 47.66 -17.63
CA ALA A 20 6.35 48.01 -17.48
C ALA A 20 7.01 47.25 -16.32
N VAL A 21 6.30 47.05 -15.20
CA VAL A 21 6.78 46.26 -14.06
C VAL A 21 6.88 44.77 -14.44
N ARG A 22 5.89 44.21 -15.14
CA ARG A 22 5.96 42.85 -15.70
C ARG A 22 7.13 42.71 -16.66
N TYR A 23 7.30 43.66 -17.59
CA TYR A 23 8.42 43.67 -18.54
C TYR A 23 9.77 43.73 -17.82
N LEU A 24 9.93 44.61 -16.84
CA LEU A 24 11.19 44.72 -16.08
C LEU A 24 11.47 43.49 -15.20
N ARG A 25 10.43 42.83 -14.67
CA ARG A 25 10.56 41.55 -13.95
C ARG A 25 10.91 40.40 -14.89
N PHE A 26 10.26 40.32 -16.06
CA PHE A 26 10.53 39.33 -17.10
C PHE A 26 12.00 39.40 -17.57
N TYR A 27 12.52 40.60 -17.81
CA TYR A 27 13.92 40.81 -18.20
C TYR A 27 14.91 40.95 -17.01
N ARG A 28 14.47 40.63 -15.78
CA ARG A 28 15.29 40.54 -14.55
C ARG A 28 16.28 41.72 -14.33
N PHE A 29 15.84 42.96 -14.57
CA PHE A 29 16.70 44.14 -14.39
C PHE A 29 17.03 44.38 -12.91
N GLY A 30 18.27 44.08 -12.49
CA GLY A 30 18.80 44.42 -11.16
C GLY A 30 18.77 43.31 -10.11
N THR A 31 18.28 42.11 -10.46
CA THR A 31 18.48 40.91 -9.64
C THR A 31 19.91 40.42 -9.87
N PRO A 32 20.72 40.12 -8.83
CA PRO A 32 21.98 39.43 -9.05
C PRO A 32 21.69 38.15 -9.84
N ALA A 33 22.49 37.86 -10.86
CA ALA A 33 22.36 36.62 -11.61
C ALA A 33 22.35 35.46 -10.61
N ARG A 34 21.36 34.57 -10.73
CA ARG A 34 21.40 33.26 -10.06
C ARG A 34 22.78 32.67 -10.38
N SER A 35 23.46 32.10 -9.39
CA SER A 35 24.59 31.23 -9.70
C SER A 35 24.05 30.20 -10.68
N LEU A 36 24.63 30.17 -11.87
CA LEU A 36 24.27 29.16 -12.85
C LEU A 36 24.56 27.79 -12.21
N PRO A 37 23.70 26.79 -12.41
CA PRO A 37 24.09 25.40 -12.16
C PRO A 37 25.45 25.14 -12.83
N ALA A 38 26.22 24.20 -12.28
CA ALA A 38 27.47 23.80 -12.92
C ALA A 38 27.18 23.41 -14.39
N ASP A 39 28.03 23.87 -15.30
CA ASP A 39 27.89 23.58 -16.73
C ASP A 39 28.04 22.06 -16.94
N PHE A 40 27.04 21.42 -17.55
CA PHE A 40 27.05 19.99 -17.82
C PHE A 40 28.16 19.70 -18.84
N ASN A 41 29.28 19.15 -18.37
CA ASN A 41 30.37 18.73 -19.23
C ASN A 41 30.31 17.21 -19.40
N PRO A 42 29.93 16.69 -20.58
CA PRO A 42 29.86 15.25 -20.82
C PRO A 42 31.22 14.55 -20.65
N GLU A 43 32.34 15.25 -20.77
CA GLU A 43 33.67 14.68 -20.48
C GLU A 43 33.94 14.47 -18.98
N ASN A 44 33.13 15.07 -18.10
CA ASN A 44 33.19 14.89 -16.65
C ASN A 44 32.16 13.87 -16.14
N VAL A 45 31.29 13.34 -16.99
CA VAL A 45 30.33 12.30 -16.63
C VAL A 45 31.12 11.00 -16.52
N ALA A 46 31.35 10.55 -15.29
CA ALA A 46 31.96 9.26 -15.04
C ALA A 46 31.07 8.16 -15.65
N GLN A 47 31.67 7.07 -16.14
CA GLN A 47 30.89 5.88 -16.46
C GLN A 47 30.12 5.46 -15.21
N VAL A 48 28.81 5.25 -15.36
CA VAL A 48 27.97 4.69 -14.31
C VAL A 48 28.46 3.27 -14.09
N GLY A 49 29.18 3.06 -13.00
CA GLY A 49 29.56 1.72 -12.58
C GLY A 49 28.34 1.00 -12.03
N THR A 50 28.25 -0.31 -12.22
CA THR A 50 27.26 -1.12 -11.51
C THR A 50 27.46 -0.92 -10.00
N PRO A 51 26.42 -0.52 -9.25
CA PRO A 51 26.53 -0.33 -7.81
C PRO A 51 27.03 -1.60 -7.13
N GLU A 52 27.77 -1.43 -6.04
CA GLU A 52 28.24 -2.56 -5.24
C GLU A 52 27.01 -3.26 -4.61
N SER A 53 26.70 -4.45 -5.11
CA SER A 53 25.69 -5.32 -4.52
C SER A 53 26.30 -6.05 -3.32
N ILE A 54 25.74 -5.83 -2.14
CA ILE A 54 26.19 -6.48 -0.91
C ILE A 54 25.18 -7.55 -0.52
N ARG A 55 25.64 -8.80 -0.42
CA ARG A 55 24.83 -9.87 0.20
C ARG A 55 24.81 -9.66 1.72
N PHE A 56 23.71 -9.10 2.22
CA PHE A 56 23.39 -9.04 3.64
C PHE A 56 22.62 -10.30 4.07
N VAL A 57 23.09 -10.96 5.12
CA VAL A 57 22.39 -12.08 5.78
C VAL A 57 21.82 -11.56 7.09
N ASP A 58 20.51 -11.68 7.25
CA ASP A 58 19.78 -11.25 8.45
C ASP A 58 19.64 -12.44 9.42
N GLU A 59 19.80 -12.18 10.72
CA GLU A 59 19.63 -13.16 11.79
C GLU A 59 18.85 -12.52 12.96
N PRO A 60 17.53 -12.28 12.79
CA PRO A 60 16.75 -11.56 13.80
C PRO A 60 16.32 -12.45 14.96
N GLU A 61 15.99 -11.81 16.09
CA GLU A 61 15.25 -12.49 17.16
C GLU A 61 13.80 -12.72 16.72
N VAL A 62 13.31 -13.95 16.87
CA VAL A 62 11.94 -14.31 16.51
C VAL A 62 11.00 -13.92 17.65
N GLY A 63 10.06 -13.03 17.35
CA GLY A 63 8.95 -12.65 18.20
C GLY A 63 7.61 -13.09 17.63
N SER A 64 6.55 -12.43 18.08
CA SER A 64 5.20 -12.58 17.56
C SER A 64 4.45 -11.26 17.74
N GLY A 65 3.71 -10.84 16.74
CA GLY A 65 2.92 -9.63 16.80
C GLY A 65 2.36 -9.24 15.44
N LEU A 66 1.68 -8.10 15.40
CA LEU A 66 0.98 -7.63 14.21
C LEU A 66 1.46 -6.22 13.86
N VAL A 67 1.64 -5.96 12.56
CA VAL A 67 1.96 -4.64 12.01
C VAL A 67 0.80 -4.23 11.13
N LEU A 68 0.19 -3.07 11.41
CA LEU A 68 -0.90 -2.55 10.60
C LEU A 68 -0.34 -1.74 9.43
N LEU A 69 -0.75 -2.07 8.20
CA LEU A 69 -0.41 -1.35 6.98
C LEU A 69 -1.59 -0.51 6.52
N ASP A 70 -1.39 0.79 6.38
CA ASP A 70 -2.42 1.68 5.84
C ASP A 70 -2.68 1.40 4.35
N ARG A 71 -3.94 1.07 4.03
CA ARG A 71 -4.48 1.02 2.66
C ARG A 71 -5.81 1.79 2.56
N ALA A 72 -6.14 2.61 3.55
CA ALA A 72 -7.42 3.30 3.64
C ALA A 72 -7.38 4.72 3.06
N HIS A 73 -6.19 5.28 2.85
CA HIS A 73 -5.98 6.68 2.46
C HIS A 73 -5.50 6.83 1.01
N GLY A 74 -5.91 5.90 0.14
CA GLY A 74 -5.54 5.90 -1.29
C GLY A 74 -4.03 5.81 -1.52
N ASN A 75 -3.34 5.07 -0.65
CA ASN A 75 -1.89 4.93 -0.63
C ASN A 75 -1.34 4.48 -1.99
N GLN A 76 -0.43 5.26 -2.59
CA GLN A 76 0.16 4.98 -3.90
C GLN A 76 1.43 4.14 -3.76
N PHE A 77 1.25 2.83 -3.57
CA PHE A 77 2.32 1.83 -3.62
C PHE A 77 1.73 0.44 -3.91
N THR A 78 2.55 -0.48 -4.43
CA THR A 78 2.22 -1.91 -4.58
C THR A 78 2.84 -2.75 -3.45
N LEU A 79 2.30 -3.95 -3.20
CA LEU A 79 2.88 -4.83 -2.18
C LEU A 79 4.28 -5.32 -2.56
N ASP A 80 4.55 -5.46 -3.86
CA ASP A 80 5.87 -5.87 -4.35
C ASP A 80 6.96 -4.85 -4.00
N GLU A 81 6.63 -3.54 -4.01
CA GLU A 81 7.57 -2.48 -3.61
C GLU A 81 8.04 -2.61 -2.16
N ILE A 82 7.26 -3.25 -1.29
CA ILE A 82 7.60 -3.50 0.11
C ILE A 82 7.84 -4.99 0.41
N GLY A 83 7.88 -5.86 -0.61
CA GLY A 83 7.97 -7.31 -0.43
C GLY A 83 9.22 -7.73 0.34
N PHE A 84 10.34 -7.02 0.16
CA PHE A 84 11.54 -7.28 0.94
C PHE A 84 11.37 -6.93 2.43
N LEU A 85 10.71 -5.80 2.75
CA LEU A 85 10.40 -5.44 4.14
C LEU A 85 9.43 -6.45 4.77
N ASP A 86 8.39 -6.87 4.05
CA ASP A 86 7.43 -7.87 4.50
C ASP A 86 8.12 -9.22 4.80
N GLY A 87 9.04 -9.65 3.93
CA GLY A 87 9.87 -10.82 4.19
C GLY A 87 10.72 -10.71 5.47
N ARG A 88 11.23 -9.50 5.80
CA ARG A 88 11.98 -9.25 7.04
C ARG A 88 11.09 -9.23 8.28
N LEU A 89 9.85 -8.75 8.18
CA LEU A 89 8.86 -8.83 9.25
C LEU A 89 8.45 -10.29 9.52
N SER A 90 8.21 -11.05 8.45
CA SER A 90 7.88 -12.48 8.53
C SER A 90 8.98 -13.30 9.20
N GLN A 91 10.26 -13.00 8.91
CA GLN A 91 11.41 -13.64 9.60
C GLN A 91 11.46 -13.37 11.10
N ARG A 92 10.88 -12.25 11.56
CA ARG A 92 10.72 -11.89 12.97
C ARG A 92 9.44 -12.46 13.60
N GLY A 93 8.61 -13.19 12.83
CA GLY A 93 7.34 -13.75 13.30
C GLY A 93 6.19 -12.74 13.37
N PHE A 94 6.29 -11.61 12.66
CA PHE A 94 5.25 -10.59 12.61
C PHE A 94 4.48 -10.68 11.29
N GLU A 95 3.17 -10.47 11.37
CA GLU A 95 2.28 -10.43 10.21
C GLU A 95 1.88 -9.00 9.86
N LEU A 96 1.86 -8.68 8.57
CA LEU A 96 1.45 -7.40 8.04
C LEU A 96 -0.05 -7.42 7.69
N LEU A 97 -0.86 -6.67 8.44
CA LEU A 97 -2.31 -6.63 8.29
C LEU A 97 -2.76 -5.38 7.51
N PRO A 98 -3.52 -5.52 6.41
CA PRO A 98 -4.01 -4.36 5.66
C PRO A 98 -5.18 -3.68 6.39
N PHE A 99 -5.09 -2.37 6.57
CA PHE A 99 -6.19 -1.51 7.00
C PHE A 99 -6.85 -0.86 5.78
N ALA A 100 -7.98 -1.43 5.33
CA ALA A 100 -8.73 -0.92 4.17
C ALA A 100 -9.87 0.05 4.54
N GLY A 101 -9.93 0.51 5.79
CA GLY A 101 -10.93 1.45 6.30
C GLY A 101 -11.68 0.95 7.55
N GLY A 102 -12.46 1.85 8.15
CA GLY A 102 -13.15 1.60 9.42
C GLY A 102 -12.66 2.54 10.52
N ASP A 103 -12.80 2.12 11.79
CA ASP A 103 -12.32 2.89 12.94
C ASP A 103 -10.84 2.55 13.21
N LEU A 104 -9.94 3.47 12.83
CA LEU A 104 -8.50 3.31 13.02
C LEU A 104 -8.12 3.11 14.49
N ALA A 105 -8.82 3.75 15.43
CA ALA A 105 -8.54 3.59 16.87
C ALA A 105 -8.82 2.17 17.37
N VAL A 106 -9.71 1.44 16.69
CA VAL A 106 -9.97 0.02 16.96
C VAL A 106 -8.90 -0.85 16.31
N ALA A 107 -8.57 -0.59 15.04
CA ALA A 107 -7.56 -1.35 14.30
C ALA A 107 -6.16 -1.25 14.92
N LEU A 108 -5.83 -0.16 15.61
CA LEU A 108 -4.55 0.03 16.30
C LEU A 108 -4.41 -0.76 17.61
N ARG A 109 -5.48 -1.36 18.14
CA ARG A 109 -5.45 -2.04 19.44
C ARG A 109 -4.62 -3.33 19.46
N PRO A 110 -4.80 -4.28 18.50
CA PRO A 110 -4.07 -5.54 18.50
C PRO A 110 -2.64 -5.44 17.95
N VAL A 111 -2.25 -4.31 17.37
CA VAL A 111 -0.97 -4.19 16.64
C VAL A 111 0.13 -3.53 17.45
N ASN A 112 1.38 -3.83 17.08
CA ASN A 112 2.61 -3.31 17.67
C ASN A 112 3.09 -2.06 16.93
N ALA A 113 2.87 -2.02 15.62
CA ALA A 113 3.30 -0.92 14.76
C ALA A 113 2.24 -0.56 13.73
N PHE A 114 2.34 0.68 13.23
CA PHE A 114 1.53 1.21 12.14
C PHE A 114 2.44 1.76 11.05
N VAL A 115 2.19 1.38 9.80
CA VAL A 115 2.97 1.75 8.63
C VAL A 115 2.08 2.54 7.68
N VAL A 116 2.49 3.76 7.34
CA VAL A 116 1.81 4.65 6.40
C VAL A 116 2.77 4.98 5.28
N ILE A 117 2.38 4.64 4.05
CA ILE A 117 3.19 4.80 2.86
C ILE A 117 2.40 5.63 1.86
N THR A 118 2.98 6.75 1.40
CA THR A 118 2.50 7.55 0.26
C THR A 118 0.97 7.75 0.18
N PRO A 119 0.28 8.18 1.26
CA PRO A 119 -1.16 8.41 1.25
C PRO A 119 -1.54 9.58 0.32
N THR A 120 -2.66 9.44 -0.37
CA THR A 120 -3.23 10.49 -1.25
C THR A 120 -4.41 11.23 -0.62
N ALA A 121 -4.90 10.76 0.52
CA ALA A 121 -5.94 11.41 1.31
C ALA A 121 -5.42 11.85 2.69
N ASP A 122 -5.93 12.98 3.18
CA ASP A 122 -5.60 13.49 4.51
C ASP A 122 -6.22 12.61 5.61
N PHE A 123 -5.45 12.34 6.66
CA PHE A 123 -5.95 11.78 7.92
C PHE A 123 -6.85 12.79 8.64
N SER A 124 -7.98 12.31 9.16
CA SER A 124 -8.88 13.11 9.99
C SER A 124 -8.28 13.39 11.37
N LEU A 125 -8.79 14.43 12.06
CA LEU A 125 -8.34 14.75 13.43
C LEU A 125 -8.54 13.60 14.43
N ALA A 126 -9.56 12.75 14.23
CA ALA A 126 -9.80 11.60 15.09
C ALA A 126 -8.73 10.52 14.86
N GLU A 127 -8.34 10.28 13.61
CA GLU A 127 -7.29 9.33 13.26
C GLU A 127 -5.91 9.81 13.74
N VAL A 128 -5.60 11.10 13.56
CA VAL A 128 -4.36 11.69 14.08
C VAL A 128 -4.26 11.52 15.60
N GLN A 129 -5.35 11.78 16.33
CA GLN A 129 -5.38 11.55 17.78
C GLN A 129 -5.19 10.07 18.12
N ALA A 130 -5.85 9.16 17.40
CA ALA A 130 -5.72 7.72 17.63
C ALA A 130 -4.28 7.23 17.45
N VAL A 131 -3.59 7.70 16.39
CA VAL A 131 -2.18 7.36 16.14
C VAL A 131 -1.26 8.01 17.18
N SER A 132 -1.54 9.25 17.60
CA SER A 132 -0.77 9.93 18.67
C SER A 132 -0.88 9.15 19.99
N ASP A 133 -2.09 8.78 20.40
CA ASP A 133 -2.34 7.97 21.60
C ASP A 133 -1.70 6.58 21.51
N PHE A 134 -1.67 5.99 20.31
CA PHE A 134 -1.00 4.72 20.04
C PHE A 134 0.52 4.82 20.25
N VAL A 135 1.16 5.86 19.70
CA VAL A 135 2.60 6.12 19.86
C VAL A 135 2.96 6.47 21.31
N GLU A 136 2.16 7.28 22.00
CA GLU A 136 2.36 7.62 23.42
C GLU A 136 2.28 6.39 24.34
N ARG A 137 1.44 5.43 23.98
CA ARG A 137 1.33 4.12 24.64
C ARG A 137 2.46 3.18 24.26
N GLY A 138 3.27 3.51 23.27
CA GLY A 138 4.49 2.79 22.96
C GLY A 138 4.49 2.11 21.60
N GLY A 139 3.40 2.22 20.83
CA GLY A 139 3.36 1.75 19.45
C GLY A 139 4.41 2.43 18.57
N ARG A 140 4.87 1.71 17.54
CA ARG A 140 5.84 2.19 16.55
C ARG A 140 5.11 2.75 15.33
N LEU A 141 5.59 3.85 14.78
CA LEU A 141 5.01 4.46 13.58
C LEU A 141 6.09 4.62 12.51
N LEU A 142 5.84 4.07 11.33
CA LEU A 142 6.66 4.27 10.14
C LEU A 142 5.89 5.10 9.12
N LEU A 143 6.47 6.23 8.71
CA LEU A 143 5.93 7.14 7.70
C LEU A 143 6.88 7.15 6.51
N ILE A 144 6.41 6.77 5.33
CA ILE A 144 7.21 6.77 4.11
C ILE A 144 6.55 7.68 3.08
N GLY A 145 7.30 8.68 2.62
CA GLY A 145 6.91 9.53 1.49
C GLY A 145 7.75 9.19 0.27
N ASP A 146 7.32 9.68 -0.90
CA ASP A 146 8.06 9.61 -2.15
C ASP A 146 7.60 10.78 -3.05
N PRO A 147 8.51 11.58 -3.64
CA PRO A 147 8.17 12.75 -4.46
C PRO A 147 7.61 12.40 -5.84
N THR A 148 7.68 11.14 -6.25
CA THR A 148 7.09 10.61 -7.49
C THR A 148 5.63 10.19 -7.31
N ARG A 149 5.12 10.18 -6.07
CA ARG A 149 3.74 9.81 -5.74
C ARG A 149 2.93 11.07 -5.44
N TYR A 150 2.00 11.42 -6.32
CA TYR A 150 1.23 12.66 -6.25
C TYR A 150 -0.20 12.50 -6.75
N ASN A 151 -1.07 13.42 -6.33
CA ASN A 151 -2.44 13.49 -6.82
C ASN A 151 -2.50 14.21 -8.16
N VAL A 152 -3.22 13.61 -9.10
CA VAL A 152 -3.64 14.27 -10.34
C VAL A 152 -5.10 14.61 -10.17
N LEU A 153 -5.39 15.90 -9.96
CA LEU A 153 -6.77 16.39 -9.90
C LEU A 153 -7.19 16.83 -11.29
N VAL A 154 -8.33 16.32 -11.74
CA VAL A 154 -9.04 16.83 -12.90
C VAL A 154 -10.23 17.61 -12.38
N GLU A 155 -10.08 18.94 -12.26
CA GLU A 155 -11.20 19.81 -11.87
C GLU A 155 -11.97 20.25 -13.11
N ASP A 156 -13.27 19.97 -13.11
CA ASP A 156 -14.25 20.44 -14.10
C ASP A 156 -15.11 21.55 -13.45
N ASP A 157 -14.92 22.79 -13.89
CA ASP A 157 -15.75 23.93 -13.47
C ASP A 157 -16.82 24.33 -14.51
N GLY A 158 -17.00 23.50 -15.54
CA GLY A 158 -17.93 23.70 -16.65
C GLY A 158 -17.47 24.74 -17.68
N PHE A 159 -16.21 25.20 -17.63
CA PHE A 159 -15.62 26.12 -18.60
C PHE A 159 -14.19 25.78 -19.04
N GLU A 160 -13.43 24.96 -18.28
CA GLU A 160 -12.05 24.53 -18.61
C GLU A 160 -11.72 23.19 -17.93
N PHE A 161 -10.93 22.33 -18.59
CA PHE A 161 -10.31 21.16 -17.96
C PHE A 161 -8.96 21.57 -17.39
N VAL A 162 -8.84 21.62 -16.06
CA VAL A 162 -7.54 21.87 -15.42
C VAL A 162 -7.05 20.57 -14.80
N VAL A 163 -6.12 19.91 -15.51
CA VAL A 163 -5.32 18.83 -14.93
C VAL A 163 -4.27 19.46 -14.01
N THR A 164 -4.50 19.38 -12.72
CA THR A 164 -3.57 19.87 -11.70
C THR A 164 -2.81 18.69 -11.10
N ILE A 165 -1.51 18.62 -11.39
CA ILE A 165 -0.59 17.73 -10.67
C ILE A 165 -0.26 18.39 -9.33
N GLU A 166 -0.90 17.94 -8.25
CA GLU A 166 -0.70 18.44 -6.89
C GLU A 166 0.52 17.80 -6.22
N SER A 167 1.70 17.93 -6.84
CA SER A 167 2.97 17.42 -6.30
C SER A 167 3.42 18.14 -5.01
N ASP A 168 2.85 19.31 -4.70
CA ASP A 168 3.12 20.07 -3.48
C ASP A 168 2.15 19.74 -2.33
N LYS A 169 1.03 19.07 -2.62
CA LYS A 169 0.19 18.49 -1.57
C LYS A 169 0.73 17.12 -1.20
N ILE A 170 1.22 17.03 0.03
CA ILE A 170 1.67 15.79 0.64
C ILE A 170 0.71 15.46 1.78
N PRO A 171 -0.37 14.67 1.54
CA PRO A 171 -1.36 14.32 2.55
C PRO A 171 -0.75 13.62 3.77
N LEU A 172 0.39 12.96 3.60
CA LEU A 172 1.17 12.39 4.70
C LEU A 172 1.48 13.41 5.81
N ASN A 173 1.61 14.71 5.46
CA ASN A 173 1.83 15.77 6.44
C ASN A 173 0.63 16.02 7.35
N SER A 174 -0.60 15.58 7.01
CA SER A 174 -1.74 15.67 7.93
C SER A 174 -1.50 14.86 9.21
N LEU A 175 -0.71 13.78 9.11
CA LEU A 175 -0.28 12.94 10.24
C LEU A 175 1.12 13.29 10.74
N ALA A 176 2.11 13.45 9.84
CA ALA A 176 3.52 13.64 10.22
C ALA A 176 3.74 14.89 11.09
N ASN A 177 2.95 15.95 10.86
CA ASN A 177 3.04 17.20 11.61
C ASN A 177 2.82 17.04 13.12
N GLU A 178 2.00 16.07 13.57
CA GLU A 178 1.77 15.77 14.99
C GLU A 178 3.05 15.26 15.70
N PHE A 179 4.00 14.76 14.91
CA PHE A 179 5.27 14.24 15.36
C PHE A 179 6.43 15.18 15.07
N ASP A 180 6.16 16.47 14.82
CA ASP A 180 7.16 17.49 14.49
C ASP A 180 8.00 17.15 13.23
N ILE A 181 7.42 16.43 12.27
CA ILE A 181 8.07 16.08 11.00
C ILE A 181 7.22 16.63 9.86
N ILE A 182 7.88 17.28 8.89
CA ILE A 182 7.23 17.79 7.68
C ILE A 182 8.00 17.29 6.47
N PHE A 183 7.32 16.61 5.57
CA PHE A 183 7.81 16.27 4.24
C PHE A 183 7.69 17.52 3.35
N ASN A 184 8.79 17.98 2.78
CA ASN A 184 8.77 19.12 1.87
C ASN A 184 8.32 18.68 0.48
N GLY A 185 7.57 19.51 -0.25
CA GLY A 185 7.24 19.29 -1.67
C GLY A 185 8.43 19.49 -2.60
N ASP A 186 9.50 18.71 -2.40
CA ASP A 186 10.70 18.74 -3.21
C ASP A 186 11.19 17.34 -3.55
N TYR A 187 12.06 17.27 -4.55
CA TYR A 187 12.91 16.11 -4.77
C TYR A 187 14.35 16.55 -4.61
N LEU A 188 15.16 15.65 -4.06
CA LEU A 188 16.58 15.87 -3.92
C LEU A 188 17.35 15.47 -5.16
N TYR A 189 18.46 16.17 -5.40
CA TYR A 189 19.37 15.82 -6.49
C TYR A 189 20.83 16.19 -6.18
N ASN A 190 21.77 15.37 -6.64
CA ASN A 190 23.20 15.60 -6.54
C ASN A 190 23.85 15.39 -7.92
N THR A 191 24.42 16.45 -8.50
CA THR A 191 25.05 16.40 -9.83
C THR A 191 26.54 16.10 -9.79
N VAL A 192 27.10 15.94 -8.58
CA VAL A 192 28.54 15.70 -8.36
C VAL A 192 28.78 14.24 -8.01
N GLU A 193 28.04 13.72 -7.03
CA GLU A 193 28.17 12.35 -6.54
C GLU A 193 26.78 11.75 -6.38
N ASN A 194 26.48 10.74 -7.18
CA ASN A 194 25.19 10.08 -7.23
C ASN A 194 25.35 8.62 -7.68
N GLU A 195 24.30 7.83 -7.47
CA GLU A 195 24.23 6.44 -7.91
C GLU A 195 23.70 6.40 -9.36
N GLY A 196 24.54 6.79 -10.32
CA GLY A 196 24.23 6.70 -11.76
C GLY A 196 23.25 7.73 -12.33
N ASN A 197 22.27 8.18 -11.53
CA ASN A 197 21.32 9.23 -11.86
C ASN A 197 21.43 10.36 -10.83
N PHE A 198 21.39 11.62 -11.27
CA PHE A 198 21.47 12.79 -10.39
C PHE A 198 20.38 12.85 -9.31
N ARG A 199 19.27 12.12 -9.43
CA ARG A 199 18.24 11.99 -8.39
C ARG A 199 18.51 10.86 -7.38
N ASN A 200 19.45 9.97 -7.68
CA ASN A 200 19.81 8.86 -6.81
C ASN A 200 20.85 9.34 -5.78
N ILE A 201 20.37 9.65 -4.58
CA ILE A 201 21.15 10.30 -3.53
C ILE A 201 21.94 9.26 -2.76
N LEU A 202 23.27 9.42 -2.77
CA LEU A 202 24.17 8.66 -1.93
C LEU A 202 24.24 9.29 -0.54
N LEU A 203 24.02 8.49 0.50
CA LEU A 203 24.13 8.90 1.89
C LEU A 203 25.29 8.16 2.54
N ARG A 204 26.07 8.86 3.36
CA ARG A 204 27.32 8.34 3.94
C ARG A 204 27.27 8.42 5.47
N SER A 205 28.06 7.57 6.12
CA SER A 205 28.15 7.48 7.59
C SER A 205 28.38 8.81 8.34
N ASP A 206 28.93 9.83 7.71
CA ASP A 206 29.13 11.16 8.31
C ASP A 206 27.84 11.99 8.42
N GLY A 207 26.83 11.63 7.62
CA GLY A 207 25.47 12.15 7.70
C GLY A 207 24.51 11.31 8.56
N PHE A 208 24.98 10.22 9.17
CA PHE A 208 24.13 9.34 10.00
C PHE A 208 24.19 9.74 11.47
N ALA A 209 23.03 9.84 12.13
CA ALA A 209 22.96 9.97 13.58
C ALA A 209 23.30 8.65 14.27
N GLU A 210 23.83 8.68 15.49
CA GLU A 210 24.06 7.47 16.29
C GLU A 210 22.71 6.89 16.75
N SER A 211 22.33 5.72 16.23
CA SER A 211 21.07 5.03 16.52
C SER A 211 21.20 3.53 16.21
N SER A 212 20.30 2.69 16.75
CA SER A 212 20.17 1.29 16.33
C SER A 212 19.81 1.17 14.84
N LEU A 213 19.09 2.16 14.31
CA LEU A 213 18.70 2.25 12.88
C LEU A 213 19.85 2.58 11.92
N THR A 214 21.03 2.93 12.43
CA THR A 214 22.19 3.31 11.61
C THR A 214 23.45 2.55 12.01
N GLU A 215 23.32 1.60 12.95
CA GLU A 215 24.47 0.88 13.49
C GLU A 215 25.11 -0.01 12.43
N GLY A 216 26.38 0.29 12.11
CA GLY A 216 27.15 -0.45 11.12
C GLY A 216 26.72 -0.26 9.67
N LEU A 217 25.99 0.83 9.38
CA LEU A 217 25.79 1.33 8.02
C LEU A 217 26.95 2.26 7.63
N ASP A 218 27.55 2.02 6.48
CA ASP A 218 28.60 2.86 5.90
C ASP A 218 28.04 3.77 4.80
N GLN A 219 27.17 3.23 3.95
CA GLN A 219 26.60 3.94 2.80
C GLN A 219 25.20 3.43 2.40
N LEU A 220 24.31 4.34 2.03
CA LEU A 220 22.96 4.05 1.50
C LEU A 220 22.75 4.77 0.16
N ALA A 221 21.77 4.30 -0.62
CA ALA A 221 21.32 4.95 -1.85
C ALA A 221 19.79 5.07 -1.87
N PHE A 222 19.28 6.29 -2.02
CA PHE A 222 17.85 6.59 -2.15
C PHE A 222 17.55 7.08 -3.58
N TYR A 223 16.43 6.68 -4.18
CA TYR A 223 16.16 6.80 -5.63
C TYR A 223 15.07 7.82 -5.98
N GLY A 224 14.51 8.47 -4.97
CA GLY A 224 13.56 9.56 -5.12
C GLY A 224 13.16 10.04 -3.75
N ALA A 225 13.84 11.06 -3.22
CA ALA A 225 13.66 11.46 -1.83
C ALA A 225 13.11 12.88 -1.67
N HIS A 226 12.08 13.01 -0.83
CA HIS A 226 11.72 14.27 -0.18
C HIS A 226 12.79 14.66 0.84
N SER A 227 13.00 15.96 1.01
CA SER A 227 13.65 16.45 2.22
C SER A 227 12.65 16.60 3.37
N LEU A 228 13.13 16.37 4.59
CA LEU A 228 12.36 16.49 5.81
C LEU A 228 12.75 17.77 6.56
N GLN A 229 11.75 18.55 6.96
CA GLN A 229 11.90 19.56 7.99
C GLN A 229 11.54 18.96 9.35
N ILE A 230 12.45 19.14 10.30
CA ILE A 230 12.38 18.50 11.63
C ILE A 230 12.19 19.57 12.69
N GLY A 231 11.14 19.41 13.50
CA GLY A 231 10.81 20.28 14.61
C GLY A 231 11.55 19.92 15.90
N PRO A 232 11.19 20.55 17.03
CA PRO A 232 11.97 20.48 18.26
C PRO A 232 12.03 19.10 18.94
N THR A 233 11.03 18.25 18.74
CA THR A 233 11.00 16.89 19.32
C THR A 233 11.56 15.82 18.39
N GLY A 234 11.82 16.16 17.12
CA GLY A 234 12.43 15.27 16.15
C GLY A 234 13.95 15.36 16.13
N THR A 235 14.58 14.31 15.58
CA THR A 235 16.03 14.22 15.36
C THR A 235 16.28 13.70 13.95
N ALA A 236 17.17 14.37 13.21
CA ALA A 236 17.59 13.89 11.88
C ALA A 236 18.33 12.56 12.04
N LEU A 237 17.92 11.55 11.28
CA LEU A 237 18.55 10.23 11.26
C LEU A 237 19.58 10.13 10.13
N LEU A 238 19.18 10.55 8.92
CA LEU A 238 20.01 10.54 7.73
C LEU A 238 20.01 11.94 7.12
N ALA A 239 21.21 12.51 6.94
CA ALA A 239 21.41 13.81 6.30
C ALA A 239 22.19 13.67 4.99
N ALA A 240 21.81 14.46 3.99
CA ALA A 240 22.52 14.57 2.74
C ALA A 240 23.85 15.31 2.90
N ASP A 241 24.74 15.14 1.92
CA ASP A 241 25.99 15.88 1.85
C ASP A 241 25.79 17.38 1.50
N ASP A 242 26.89 18.14 1.51
CA ASP A 242 26.91 19.56 1.12
C ASP A 242 26.74 19.80 -0.39
N GLN A 243 26.65 18.75 -1.22
CA GLN A 243 26.48 18.84 -2.68
C GLN A 243 25.10 18.39 -3.17
N THR A 244 24.23 17.97 -2.25
CA THR A 244 22.85 17.57 -2.52
C THR A 244 21.93 18.78 -2.42
N TRP A 245 21.10 18.99 -3.44
CA TRP A 245 20.24 20.15 -3.63
C TRP A 245 18.76 19.76 -3.57
N SER A 246 17.95 20.67 -3.06
CA SER A 246 16.49 20.59 -3.12
C SER A 246 15.97 21.30 -4.37
N SER A 247 15.08 20.64 -5.13
CA SER A 247 14.45 21.20 -6.32
C SER A 247 13.54 22.40 -6.03
N ALA A 248 12.93 22.47 -4.83
CA ALA A 248 12.08 23.58 -4.44
C ALA A 248 12.87 24.83 -4.01
N THR A 249 14.00 24.64 -3.34
CA THR A 249 14.73 25.77 -2.72
C THR A 249 15.99 26.19 -3.47
N ASP A 250 16.51 25.36 -4.38
CA ASP A 250 17.83 25.52 -5.01
C ASP A 250 18.93 25.82 -3.97
N ARG A 251 18.90 25.14 -2.83
CA ARG A 251 19.92 25.27 -1.78
C ARG A 251 20.58 23.92 -1.53
N PRO A 252 21.92 23.87 -1.48
CA PRO A 252 22.63 22.66 -1.13
C PRO A 252 22.84 22.53 0.38
N GLY A 253 22.94 21.28 0.85
CA GLY A 253 23.37 20.92 2.20
C GLY A 253 22.35 21.21 3.30
N GLY A 254 22.47 20.45 4.39
CA GLY A 254 21.57 20.56 5.55
C GLY A 254 20.17 20.00 5.30
N LEU A 255 20.04 19.05 4.36
CA LEU A 255 18.79 18.39 3.99
C LEU A 255 18.75 17.02 4.69
N SER A 256 17.68 16.72 5.42
CA SER A 256 17.48 15.42 6.06
C SER A 256 16.56 14.55 5.20
N LEU A 257 16.88 13.28 5.02
CA LEU A 257 16.06 12.33 4.24
C LEU A 257 15.33 11.34 5.13
N ALA A 258 15.79 11.17 6.37
CA ALA A 258 15.10 10.40 7.38
C ALA A 258 15.19 11.09 8.74
N ALA A 259 14.17 10.89 9.56
CA ALA A 259 14.08 11.47 10.89
C ALA A 259 13.38 10.54 11.86
N THR A 260 13.74 10.65 13.14
CA THR A 260 13.02 10.01 14.23
C THR A 260 12.33 11.05 15.11
N SER A 261 11.21 10.70 15.73
CA SER A 261 10.52 11.54 16.72
C SER A 261 10.00 10.69 17.89
N ARG A 262 9.49 11.37 18.94
CA ARG A 262 8.93 10.76 20.16
C ARG A 262 9.86 9.72 20.78
N ASP A 263 11.10 10.12 21.08
CA ASP A 263 12.13 9.25 21.66
C ASP A 263 12.41 7.98 20.83
N GLY A 264 12.38 8.12 19.49
CA GLY A 264 12.65 7.02 18.57
C GLY A 264 11.49 6.05 18.39
N ARG A 265 10.24 6.48 18.63
CA ARG A 265 9.03 5.67 18.34
C ARG A 265 8.42 5.93 16.96
N VAL A 266 8.76 7.06 16.35
CA VAL A 266 8.33 7.42 15.00
C VAL A 266 9.55 7.46 14.10
N LEU A 267 9.48 6.80 12.95
CA LEU A 267 10.47 6.84 11.88
C LEU A 267 9.80 7.42 10.63
N ALA A 268 10.40 8.47 10.06
CA ALA A 268 9.98 9.04 8.79
C ALA A 268 11.09 8.88 7.76
N LEU A 269 10.74 8.42 6.55
CA LEU A 269 11.62 8.19 5.41
C LEU A 269 11.10 8.93 4.20
N GLY A 270 11.94 9.72 3.54
CA GLY A 270 11.58 10.52 2.38
C GLY A 270 11.50 9.76 1.05
N ASP A 271 11.85 8.47 1.05
CA ASP A 271 11.91 7.60 -0.13
C ASP A 271 11.41 6.18 0.20
N ILE A 272 10.66 5.56 -0.71
CA ILE A 272 10.26 4.14 -0.66
C ILE A 272 11.10 3.28 -1.61
N GLN A 273 11.61 3.86 -2.71
CA GLN A 273 12.17 3.11 -3.84
C GLN A 273 13.40 2.29 -3.46
N PHE A 274 14.16 2.70 -2.44
CA PHE A 274 15.31 1.92 -1.95
C PHE A 274 14.94 0.51 -1.43
N MET A 275 13.65 0.22 -1.20
CA MET A 275 13.14 -1.08 -0.78
C MET A 275 12.86 -2.05 -1.93
N VAL A 276 12.76 -1.55 -3.17
CA VAL A 276 12.37 -2.30 -4.36
C VAL A 276 13.56 -3.06 -4.95
N GLU A 277 13.32 -4.11 -5.72
CA GLU A 277 14.37 -4.76 -6.52
C GLU A 277 14.75 -3.88 -7.73
N PRO A 278 16.05 -3.69 -8.05
CA PRO A 278 17.26 -4.24 -7.41
C PRO A 278 17.82 -3.40 -6.25
N TYR A 279 17.19 -2.27 -5.93
CA TYR A 279 17.70 -1.23 -5.04
C TYR A 279 17.92 -1.66 -3.58
N TYR A 280 17.18 -2.64 -3.06
CA TYR A 280 17.44 -3.17 -1.72
C TYR A 280 18.81 -3.88 -1.62
N THR A 281 19.40 -4.30 -2.74
CA THR A 281 20.72 -4.97 -2.75
C THR A 281 21.91 -3.99 -2.80
N VAL A 282 21.64 -2.71 -3.02
CA VAL A 282 22.66 -1.69 -3.27
C VAL A 282 23.20 -1.13 -1.95
N TYR A 283 24.53 -1.16 -1.79
CA TYR A 283 25.23 -0.77 -0.55
C TYR A 283 24.61 -1.43 0.69
N ASP A 284 24.33 -0.67 1.76
CA ASP A 284 23.76 -1.19 3.00
C ASP A 284 22.22 -1.10 3.04
N ASN A 285 21.53 -0.85 1.92
CA ASN A 285 20.07 -0.70 1.89
C ASN A 285 19.36 -1.92 2.51
N GLY A 286 19.76 -3.14 2.15
CA GLY A 286 19.16 -4.36 2.69
C GLY A 286 19.32 -4.52 4.20
N ARG A 287 20.45 -4.04 4.76
CA ARG A 287 20.67 -4.00 6.21
C ARG A 287 19.82 -2.92 6.87
N PHE A 288 19.68 -1.76 6.24
CA PHE A 288 18.82 -0.70 6.75
C PHE A 288 17.35 -1.13 6.79
N ILE A 289 16.87 -1.86 5.77
CA ILE A 289 15.50 -2.42 5.77
C ILE A 289 15.31 -3.43 6.90
N ALA A 290 16.31 -4.28 7.19
CA ALA A 290 16.26 -5.17 8.34
C ALA A 290 16.21 -4.40 9.68
N GLN A 291 16.96 -3.29 9.81
CA GLN A 291 16.88 -2.42 10.99
C GLN A 291 15.53 -1.70 11.12
N ILE A 292 14.88 -1.37 9.99
CA ILE A 292 13.50 -0.87 9.99
C ILE A 292 12.54 -1.96 10.49
N ALA A 293 12.73 -3.21 10.06
CA ALA A 293 11.95 -4.34 10.58
C ALA A 293 12.19 -4.55 12.09
N ASP A 294 13.43 -4.44 12.58
CA ASP A 294 13.74 -4.46 14.02
C ASP A 294 13.00 -3.33 14.76
N PHE A 295 13.00 -2.12 14.20
CA PHE A 295 12.27 -0.99 14.77
C PHE A 295 10.76 -1.27 14.86
N LEU A 296 10.14 -1.83 13.81
CA LEU A 296 8.71 -2.14 13.77
C LEU A 296 8.32 -3.28 14.73
N THR A 297 9.23 -4.20 14.99
CA THR A 297 9.00 -5.41 15.80
C THR A 297 9.55 -5.32 17.21
N ASP A 298 10.16 -4.19 17.55
CA ASP A 298 10.82 -4.00 18.84
C ASP A 298 9.88 -4.32 20.00
N SER A 299 10.39 -5.14 20.91
CA SER A 299 9.67 -5.76 22.02
C SER A 299 9.48 -4.85 23.24
N ASP A 300 9.90 -3.59 23.18
CA ASP A 300 9.59 -2.55 24.16
C ASP A 300 8.06 -2.41 24.31
N ARG A 301 7.49 -3.25 25.18
CA ARG A 301 6.06 -3.55 25.23
C ARG A 301 5.24 -2.27 25.35
N ARG A 302 4.30 -2.12 24.44
CA ARG A 302 3.26 -1.10 24.50
C ARG A 302 2.56 -1.19 25.86
N ARG A 303 2.41 -0.05 26.53
CA ARG A 303 1.61 0.07 27.75
C ARG A 303 0.15 -0.02 27.37
N PHE A 304 -0.46 -1.16 27.67
CA PHE A 304 -1.88 -1.36 27.47
C PHE A 304 -2.71 -0.69 28.57
N VAL A 305 -3.87 -0.21 28.18
CA VAL A 305 -4.89 0.34 29.07
C VAL A 305 -6.14 -0.53 29.04
N LEU A 306 -7.04 -0.35 30.00
CA LEU A 306 -8.29 -1.11 30.07
C LEU A 306 -9.16 -0.92 28.82
N SER A 307 -9.05 0.24 28.14
CA SER A 307 -9.74 0.46 26.87
C SER A 307 -9.17 -0.35 25.70
N ASP A 308 -8.01 -1.01 25.86
CA ASP A 308 -7.46 -1.95 24.89
C ASP A 308 -8.01 -3.38 25.05
N PHE A 309 -8.92 -3.64 26.00
CA PHE A 309 -9.53 -4.95 26.18
C PHE A 309 -10.21 -5.45 24.88
N PRO A 310 -10.04 -6.74 24.50
CA PRO A 310 -9.24 -7.79 25.16
C PRO A 310 -7.79 -7.92 24.62
N TYR A 311 -7.34 -7.02 23.76
CA TYR A 311 -6.17 -7.20 22.89
C TYR A 311 -4.80 -7.14 23.58
N PHE A 312 -4.78 -6.83 24.88
CA PHE A 312 -3.57 -6.99 25.69
C PHE A 312 -3.33 -8.43 26.15
N PHE A 313 -4.34 -9.30 26.04
CA PHE A 313 -4.16 -10.72 26.32
C PHE A 313 -3.35 -11.40 25.21
N SER A 314 -2.51 -12.34 25.62
CA SER A 314 -1.92 -13.34 24.74
C SER A 314 -2.95 -14.39 24.34
N GLU A 315 -2.60 -15.21 23.34
CA GLU A 315 -3.45 -16.24 22.71
C GLU A 315 -4.27 -17.09 23.69
N LYS A 316 -3.79 -17.34 24.92
CA LYS A 316 -4.48 -18.19 25.91
C LYS A 316 -4.80 -17.44 27.21
N VAL A 317 -6.07 -17.47 27.58
CA VAL A 317 -6.62 -16.77 28.74
C VAL A 317 -7.40 -17.73 29.64
N SER A 318 -7.01 -17.78 30.92
CA SER A 318 -7.72 -18.49 31.98
C SER A 318 -8.91 -17.67 32.50
N LEU A 319 -10.12 -18.17 32.33
CA LEU A 319 -11.35 -17.64 32.95
C LEU A 319 -11.53 -18.26 34.34
N ILE A 320 -11.57 -17.43 35.38
CA ILE A 320 -11.59 -17.87 36.79
C ILE A 320 -12.74 -17.18 37.52
N TYR A 321 -13.54 -17.95 38.26
CA TYR A 321 -14.57 -17.40 39.15
C TYR A 321 -14.08 -17.37 40.60
N THR A 322 -14.06 -16.19 41.23
CA THR A 322 -13.54 -16.03 42.60
C THR A 322 -14.53 -16.57 43.63
N GLY A 323 -14.09 -17.39 44.59
CA GLY A 323 -14.91 -17.84 45.72
C GLY A 323 -16.15 -18.70 45.40
N ALA A 324 -16.23 -19.26 44.19
CA ALA A 324 -17.32 -20.12 43.70
C ALA A 324 -18.72 -19.46 43.83
N PRO A 325 -19.00 -18.41 43.05
CA PRO A 325 -20.29 -17.71 43.09
C PRO A 325 -21.42 -18.66 42.69
N GLU A 326 -22.61 -18.49 43.30
CA GLU A 326 -23.82 -19.17 42.84
C GLU A 326 -24.26 -18.57 41.50
N LEU A 327 -23.70 -19.10 40.42
CA LEU A 327 -24.01 -18.67 39.07
C LEU A 327 -25.50 -18.90 38.76
N GLY A 328 -26.15 -17.88 38.20
CA GLY A 328 -27.54 -17.94 37.77
C GLY A 328 -27.79 -19.00 36.68
N PRO A 329 -29.05 -19.32 36.36
CA PRO A 329 -29.38 -20.29 35.32
C PRO A 329 -28.83 -19.92 33.94
N ASP A 330 -28.57 -18.63 33.70
CA ASP A 330 -28.12 -18.09 32.42
C ASP A 330 -26.58 -17.97 32.31
N ALA A 331 -25.83 -18.26 33.39
CA ALA A 331 -24.38 -18.08 33.42
C ALA A 331 -23.61 -18.97 32.42
N PHE A 332 -24.16 -20.14 32.07
CA PHE A 332 -23.56 -20.98 31.02
C PHE A 332 -23.64 -20.31 29.64
N ASP A 333 -24.75 -19.62 29.35
CA ASP A 333 -24.92 -18.91 28.09
C ASP A 333 -23.96 -17.71 28.03
N GLU A 334 -23.74 -17.03 29.15
CA GLU A 334 -22.77 -15.92 29.24
C GLU A 334 -21.32 -16.36 29.03
N ILE A 335 -20.92 -17.51 29.61
CA ILE A 335 -19.59 -18.08 29.38
C ILE A 335 -19.40 -18.40 27.90
N ILE A 336 -20.39 -19.04 27.26
CA ILE A 336 -20.33 -19.37 25.84
C ILE A 336 -20.20 -18.09 25.00
N MET A 337 -21.00 -17.06 25.29
CA MET A 337 -20.90 -15.77 24.60
C MET A 337 -19.53 -15.11 24.77
N LEU A 338 -18.92 -15.23 25.95
CA LEU A 338 -17.60 -14.68 26.24
C LEU A 338 -16.50 -15.45 25.51
N GLN A 339 -16.57 -16.78 25.49
CA GLN A 339 -15.65 -17.62 24.71
C GLN A 339 -15.78 -17.34 23.21
N GLU A 340 -16.99 -17.22 22.68
CA GLU A 340 -17.23 -16.85 21.28
C GLU A 340 -16.73 -15.43 20.95
N ALA A 341 -16.80 -14.50 21.91
CA ALA A 341 -16.27 -13.15 21.74
C ALA A 341 -14.74 -13.13 21.72
N PHE A 342 -14.08 -13.85 22.63
CA PHE A 342 -12.62 -13.99 22.65
C PHE A 342 -12.12 -14.70 21.39
N GLN A 343 -12.82 -15.75 20.94
CA GLN A 343 -12.44 -16.46 19.72
C GLN A 343 -12.50 -15.57 18.46
N ARG A 344 -13.44 -14.62 18.41
CA ARG A 344 -13.49 -13.59 17.33
C ARG A 344 -12.33 -12.61 17.38
N ALA A 345 -11.68 -12.46 18.54
CA ALA A 345 -10.47 -11.68 18.73
C ALA A 345 -9.20 -12.55 18.67
N GLU A 346 -9.31 -13.80 18.19
CA GLU A 346 -8.20 -14.77 18.09
C GLU A 346 -7.59 -15.16 19.45
N LEU A 347 -8.40 -15.12 20.51
CA LEU A 347 -8.02 -15.52 21.86
C LEU A 347 -8.77 -16.79 22.27
N GLU A 348 -8.06 -17.72 22.91
CA GLU A 348 -8.58 -18.94 23.51
C GLU A 348 -8.90 -18.71 24.99
N LEU A 349 -10.19 -18.60 25.33
CA LEU A 349 -10.66 -18.44 26.70
C LEU A 349 -11.05 -19.80 27.31
N GLU A 350 -10.29 -20.27 28.30
CA GLU A 350 -10.47 -21.56 28.96
C GLU A 350 -10.91 -21.42 30.41
N LEU A 351 -11.93 -22.16 30.83
CA LEU A 351 -12.35 -22.18 32.23
C LEU A 351 -11.30 -22.89 33.10
N ALA A 352 -10.79 -22.20 34.11
CA ALA A 352 -9.77 -22.69 35.03
C ALA A 352 -10.16 -22.45 36.50
N VAL A 353 -9.58 -23.24 37.41
CA VAL A 353 -9.79 -23.08 38.87
C VAL A 353 -8.79 -22.07 39.45
N GLU A 354 -7.58 -22.03 38.90
CA GLU A 354 -6.49 -21.12 39.29
C GLU A 354 -5.77 -20.64 38.01
N PRO A 355 -5.00 -19.54 38.06
CA PRO A 355 -4.24 -19.06 36.91
C PRO A 355 -3.27 -20.12 36.40
N THR A 356 -3.40 -20.49 35.13
CA THR A 356 -2.46 -21.42 34.50
C THR A 356 -1.12 -20.71 34.25
N ALA A 357 -0.01 -21.38 34.58
CA ALA A 357 1.32 -20.81 34.38
C ALA A 357 1.55 -20.44 32.91
N GLY A 358 1.93 -19.19 32.66
CA GLY A 358 2.13 -18.67 31.31
C GLY A 358 0.84 -18.37 30.53
N GLN A 359 -0.33 -18.33 31.21
CA GLN A 359 -1.59 -17.83 30.66
C GLN A 359 -2.01 -16.52 31.34
N ASP A 360 -2.80 -15.71 30.64
CA ASP A 360 -3.37 -14.48 31.19
C ASP A 360 -4.65 -14.84 31.92
N ALA A 361 -5.18 -13.94 32.75
CA ALA A 361 -6.31 -14.28 33.59
C ALA A 361 -7.46 -13.26 33.50
N LEU A 362 -8.68 -13.77 33.41
CA LEU A 362 -9.91 -13.01 33.61
C LEU A 362 -10.62 -13.55 34.85
N PHE A 363 -10.62 -12.76 35.92
CA PHE A 363 -11.29 -13.07 37.17
C PHE A 363 -12.68 -12.42 37.18
N LEU A 364 -13.71 -13.23 37.42
CA LEU A 364 -15.09 -12.79 37.58
C LEU A 364 -15.58 -13.14 38.99
N GLY A 365 -16.19 -12.19 39.69
CA GLY A 365 -16.75 -12.52 40.99
C GLY A 365 -17.44 -11.39 41.74
N LEU A 366 -17.64 -11.63 43.03
CA LEU A 366 -18.37 -10.73 43.92
C LEU A 366 -17.42 -10.11 44.95
N TYR A 367 -17.71 -8.88 45.41
CA TYR A 367 -16.85 -8.20 46.40
C TYR A 367 -16.62 -9.01 47.68
N ASN A 368 -17.63 -9.74 48.17
CA ASN A 368 -17.53 -10.60 49.36
C ASN A 368 -16.65 -11.85 49.14
N GLN A 369 -16.41 -12.20 47.88
CA GLN A 369 -15.61 -13.36 47.45
C GLN A 369 -14.24 -12.98 46.87
N ALA A 370 -13.84 -11.70 46.98
CA ALA A 370 -12.61 -11.16 46.39
C ALA A 370 -11.30 -11.62 47.08
N GLY A 371 -11.34 -12.66 47.91
CA GLY A 371 -10.18 -13.18 48.63
C GLY A 371 -9.06 -13.64 47.68
N ASP A 372 -9.43 -14.26 46.56
CA ASP A 372 -8.49 -14.81 45.57
C ASP A 372 -7.72 -13.70 44.82
N VAL A 373 -8.30 -12.50 44.74
CA VAL A 373 -7.75 -11.33 44.03
C VAL A 373 -7.23 -10.23 44.96
N SER A 374 -7.17 -10.49 46.28
CA SER A 374 -6.86 -9.46 47.27
C SER A 374 -5.49 -8.80 47.04
N LYS A 375 -4.50 -9.57 46.57
CA LYS A 375 -3.16 -9.06 46.25
C LYS A 375 -3.17 -8.10 45.05
N LEU A 376 -4.00 -8.39 44.04
CA LEU A 376 -4.16 -7.53 42.85
C LEU A 376 -4.82 -6.21 43.24
N LEU A 377 -5.85 -6.26 44.11
CA LEU A 377 -6.51 -5.06 44.64
C LEU A 377 -5.54 -4.21 45.48
N GLU A 378 -4.73 -4.84 46.34
CA GLU A 378 -3.71 -4.15 47.14
C GLU A 378 -2.64 -3.47 46.27
N ALA A 379 -2.14 -4.16 45.23
CA ALA A 379 -1.17 -3.60 44.29
C ALA A 379 -1.73 -2.35 43.58
N ALA A 380 -3.02 -2.36 43.25
CA ALA A 380 -3.73 -1.24 42.66
C ALA A 380 -4.15 -0.14 43.66
N ASN A 381 -3.82 -0.27 44.95
CA ASN A 381 -4.25 0.61 46.05
C ASN A 381 -5.78 0.72 46.17
N ILE A 382 -6.49 -0.40 45.96
CA ILE A 382 -7.93 -0.51 46.10
C ILE A 382 -8.24 -1.23 47.41
N ALA A 383 -9.10 -0.63 48.25
CA ALA A 383 -9.55 -1.23 49.49
C ALA A 383 -11.08 -1.38 49.52
N LEU A 384 -11.55 -2.56 49.93
CA LEU A 384 -12.96 -2.86 50.14
C LEU A 384 -13.28 -2.61 51.62
N LEU A 385 -14.03 -1.55 51.90
CA LEU A 385 -14.28 -1.05 53.26
C LEU A 385 -15.74 -1.21 53.68
N ILE A 386 -15.93 -1.36 54.99
CA ILE A 386 -17.22 -1.27 55.67
C ILE A 386 -17.14 -0.11 56.67
N ASP A 387 -18.07 0.84 56.58
CA ASP A 387 -18.16 2.01 57.47
C ASP A 387 -19.55 2.10 58.14
N PRO A 388 -19.64 2.02 59.48
CA PRO A 388 -18.57 1.73 60.43
C PRO A 388 -18.13 0.25 60.34
N PRO A 389 -16.85 -0.07 60.65
CA PRO A 389 -16.36 -1.44 60.61
C PRO A 389 -17.14 -2.33 61.58
N ILE A 390 -17.57 -3.49 61.10
CA ILE A 390 -18.28 -4.48 61.92
C ILE A 390 -17.26 -5.06 62.92
N GLU A 391 -17.45 -4.80 64.21
CA GLU A 391 -16.62 -5.41 65.25
C GLU A 391 -16.84 -6.92 65.22
N ALA A 392 -15.81 -7.68 64.81
CA ALA A 392 -15.83 -9.14 64.89
C ALA A 392 -16.07 -9.56 66.34
N ALA A 393 -17.22 -10.17 66.60
CA ALA A 393 -17.55 -10.68 67.93
C ALA A 393 -16.44 -11.65 68.39
N ALA A 394 -15.76 -11.29 69.48
CA ALA A 394 -14.69 -12.09 70.05
C ALA A 394 -15.18 -13.53 70.36
N PRO A 395 -14.47 -14.59 69.94
CA PRO A 395 -14.77 -15.92 70.40
C PRO A 395 -14.21 -16.03 71.82
N ASP A 396 -15.08 -15.89 72.82
CA ASP A 396 -15.04 -16.59 74.11
C ASP A 396 -15.74 -15.77 75.20
N ALA A 397 -17.02 -16.10 75.44
CA ALA A 397 -17.60 -15.98 76.75
C ALA A 397 -18.52 -17.18 76.99
N GLU A 398 -17.92 -18.32 77.32
CA GLU A 398 -18.66 -19.43 77.92
C GLU A 398 -19.22 -19.02 79.29
N THR A 399 -20.52 -19.30 79.44
CA THR A 399 -21.28 -19.58 80.67
C THR A 399 -21.81 -18.44 81.53
N GLY A 400 -23.15 -18.38 81.58
CA GLY A 400 -23.93 -17.81 82.66
C GLY A 400 -25.42 -17.98 82.39
N GLU A 401 -26.01 -19.12 82.75
CA GLU A 401 -27.46 -19.30 82.82
C GLU A 401 -28.09 -18.19 83.67
N SER A 402 -28.92 -17.35 83.06
CA SER A 402 -29.99 -16.66 83.76
C SER A 402 -31.13 -16.34 82.79
N ASP A 403 -32.30 -16.89 83.11
CA ASP A 403 -33.60 -16.61 82.51
C ASP A 403 -33.90 -15.10 82.56
N ASP A 404 -33.83 -14.41 81.42
CA ASP A 404 -34.61 -13.19 81.15
C ASP A 404 -34.74 -12.98 79.62
N GLU A 405 -35.57 -13.83 78.98
CA GLU A 405 -36.07 -13.55 77.64
C GLU A 405 -37.06 -12.38 77.74
N THR A 406 -36.60 -11.13 77.54
CA THR A 406 -37.40 -10.01 76.99
C THR A 406 -36.66 -8.66 76.87
N ALA A 407 -35.34 -8.58 77.07
CA ALA A 407 -34.65 -7.28 77.07
C ALA A 407 -33.41 -7.15 76.15
N LEU A 408 -33.17 -8.09 75.23
CA LEU A 408 -32.00 -8.05 74.34
C LEU A 408 -32.32 -8.02 72.83
N GLU A 409 -33.60 -8.04 72.43
CA GLU A 409 -33.98 -7.98 71.00
C GLU A 409 -34.19 -6.54 70.47
N GLU A 410 -34.19 -5.50 71.32
CA GLU A 410 -34.38 -4.11 70.85
C GLU A 410 -33.06 -3.34 70.58
N ASP A 411 -31.91 -3.78 71.10
CA ASP A 411 -30.62 -3.07 70.90
C ASP A 411 -29.74 -3.66 69.78
N ALA A 412 -30.06 -4.84 69.24
CA ALA A 412 -29.34 -5.43 68.11
C ALA A 412 -29.89 -4.98 66.73
N ALA A 413 -31.16 -4.61 66.66
CA ALA A 413 -31.81 -4.16 65.42
C ALA A 413 -31.52 -2.69 65.05
N ALA A 414 -30.90 -1.92 65.95
CA ALA A 414 -30.64 -0.49 65.76
C ALA A 414 -29.25 -0.18 65.17
N ALA A 415 -28.42 -1.19 64.89
CA ALA A 415 -27.05 -1.02 64.40
C ALA A 415 -26.87 -1.35 62.89
N GLU A 416 -27.88 -1.88 62.21
CA GLU A 416 -27.78 -2.27 60.78
C GLU A 416 -28.21 -1.18 59.78
N GLU A 417 -28.82 -0.08 60.23
CA GLU A 417 -29.45 0.90 59.31
C GLU A 417 -28.50 1.92 58.64
N ASP A 418 -27.18 1.88 58.87
CA ASP A 418 -26.26 2.87 58.26
C ASP A 418 -24.86 2.31 57.92
N VAL A 419 -24.76 1.00 57.64
CA VAL A 419 -23.50 0.36 57.24
C VAL A 419 -23.24 0.58 55.75
N GLN A 420 -22.31 1.48 55.43
CA GLN A 420 -21.88 1.76 54.06
C GLN A 420 -20.75 0.81 53.65
N ARG A 421 -20.90 0.17 52.49
CA ARG A 421 -19.85 -0.65 51.87
C ARG A 421 -19.24 0.13 50.72
N LEU A 422 -17.95 0.41 50.83
CA LEU A 422 -17.25 1.40 50.01
C LEU A 422 -16.04 0.77 49.31
N ILE A 423 -15.91 1.04 48.02
CA ILE A 423 -14.70 0.88 47.25
C ILE A 423 -13.87 2.13 47.47
N GLN A 424 -12.78 2.02 48.22
CA GLN A 424 -11.79 3.09 48.32
C GLN A 424 -10.78 2.93 47.18
N SER A 425 -10.72 3.94 46.32
CA SER A 425 -9.78 3.98 45.20
C SER A 425 -9.26 5.40 44.98
N ARG A 426 -8.49 5.60 43.90
CA ARG A 426 -8.06 6.92 43.43
C ARG A 426 -9.21 7.87 43.06
N PHE A 427 -10.40 7.34 42.76
CA PHE A 427 -11.61 8.13 42.52
C PHE A 427 -12.30 8.60 43.81
N GLY A 428 -11.79 8.18 44.97
CA GLY A 428 -12.42 8.37 46.26
C GLY A 428 -13.20 7.14 46.70
N ASN A 429 -14.16 7.34 47.59
CA ASN A 429 -15.01 6.28 48.12
C ASN A 429 -16.28 6.20 47.28
N VAL A 430 -16.53 5.04 46.67
CA VAL A 430 -17.72 4.75 45.86
C VAL A 430 -18.49 3.59 46.50
N GLN A 431 -19.82 3.65 46.51
CA GLN A 431 -20.65 2.59 47.09
C GLN A 431 -20.57 1.32 46.24
N MET A 432 -20.35 0.16 46.86
CA MET A 432 -20.28 -1.13 46.17
C MET A 432 -21.62 -1.50 45.51
N ALA A 433 -22.73 -1.26 46.20
CA ALA A 433 -24.07 -1.48 45.65
C ALA A 433 -24.29 -0.55 44.45
N GLY A 434 -24.70 -1.12 43.31
CA GLY A 434 -24.89 -0.36 42.08
C GLY A 434 -23.61 -0.09 41.28
N THR A 435 -22.45 -0.55 41.74
CA THR A 435 -21.15 -0.27 41.10
C THR A 435 -20.31 -1.53 40.92
N ALA A 436 -19.94 -1.83 39.68
CA ALA A 436 -18.96 -2.83 39.33
C ALA A 436 -17.55 -2.22 39.21
N LEU A 437 -16.55 -3.00 39.61
CA LEU A 437 -15.13 -2.71 39.51
C LEU A 437 -14.53 -3.53 38.38
N ILE A 438 -13.83 -2.89 37.46
CA ILE A 438 -12.99 -3.56 36.47
C ILE A 438 -11.56 -3.04 36.63
N LEU A 439 -10.64 -3.93 36.98
CA LEU A 439 -9.23 -3.61 37.20
C LEU A 439 -8.37 -4.38 36.19
N LEU A 440 -7.49 -3.68 35.50
CA LEU A 440 -6.38 -4.25 34.74
C LEU A 440 -5.12 -4.22 35.60
N ASP A 441 -4.48 -5.37 35.75
CA ASP A 441 -3.19 -5.54 36.41
C ASP A 441 -2.18 -6.18 35.44
N GLU A 442 -0.95 -5.70 35.49
CA GLU A 442 0.19 -6.27 34.75
C GLU A 442 1.15 -6.87 35.78
N GLY A 443 1.28 -8.20 35.74
CA GLY A 443 2.14 -8.94 36.64
C GLY A 443 3.63 -8.64 36.43
N GLU A 444 4.47 -8.95 37.41
CA GLU A 444 5.93 -8.79 37.30
C GLU A 444 6.56 -9.68 36.19
N ASP A 445 5.83 -10.73 35.77
CA ASP A 445 6.15 -11.61 34.66
C ASP A 445 5.62 -11.10 33.30
N GLY A 446 4.99 -9.92 33.29
CA GLY A 446 4.41 -9.28 32.12
C GLY A 446 3.16 -9.98 31.58
N ARG A 447 2.44 -10.71 32.44
CA ARG A 447 1.12 -11.28 32.15
C ARG A 447 0.02 -10.32 32.56
N TYR A 448 -1.09 -10.31 31.83
CA TYR A 448 -2.23 -9.45 32.13
C TYR A 448 -3.30 -10.18 32.92
N SER A 449 -3.82 -9.52 33.95
CA SER A 449 -4.94 -9.99 34.75
C SER A 449 -6.05 -8.94 34.77
N VAL A 450 -7.26 -9.33 34.39
CA VAL A 450 -8.45 -8.48 34.50
C VAL A 450 -9.32 -8.99 35.64
N VAL A 451 -9.64 -8.11 36.59
CA VAL A 451 -10.50 -8.43 37.73
C VAL A 451 -11.81 -7.68 37.60
N VAL A 452 -12.91 -8.43 37.55
CA VAL A 452 -14.28 -7.91 37.49
C VAL A 452 -15.02 -8.29 38.77
N LEU A 453 -15.40 -7.30 39.57
CA LEU A 453 -16.15 -7.50 40.81
C LEU A 453 -17.46 -6.71 40.80
N ALA A 454 -18.53 -7.33 41.29
CA ALA A 454 -19.82 -6.67 41.52
C ALA A 454 -20.37 -6.98 42.92
N ALA A 455 -21.45 -6.30 43.30
CA ALA A 455 -22.11 -6.51 44.59
C ALA A 455 -22.97 -7.78 44.63
N GLY A 456 -23.65 -8.09 43.52
CA GLY A 456 -24.42 -9.33 43.36
C GLY A 456 -24.30 -9.92 41.96
N ASN A 457 -24.90 -11.11 41.78
CA ASN A 457 -24.84 -11.85 40.51
C ASN A 457 -25.38 -11.04 39.32
N GLN A 458 -26.52 -10.36 39.50
CA GLN A 458 -27.10 -9.53 38.43
C GLN A 458 -26.19 -8.36 38.01
N GLY A 459 -25.46 -7.78 38.97
CA GLY A 459 -24.48 -6.75 38.67
C GLY A 459 -23.27 -7.31 37.92
N LEU A 460 -22.83 -8.52 38.27
CA LEU A 460 -21.75 -9.22 37.57
C LEU A 460 -22.16 -9.57 36.13
N GLU A 461 -23.33 -10.17 35.95
CA GLU A 461 -23.94 -10.48 34.64
C GLU A 461 -24.05 -9.21 33.77
N ASN A 462 -24.53 -8.09 34.32
CA ASN A 462 -24.58 -6.80 33.62
C ASN A 462 -23.18 -6.34 33.17
N THR A 463 -22.17 -6.53 34.01
CA THR A 463 -20.79 -6.12 33.74
C THR A 463 -20.13 -7.02 32.68
N ILE A 464 -20.41 -8.32 32.69
CA ILE A 464 -19.98 -9.25 31.64
C ILE A 464 -20.61 -8.85 30.30
N ASN A 465 -21.91 -8.57 30.28
CA ASN A 465 -22.60 -8.07 29.09
C ASN A 465 -22.02 -6.74 28.58
N ARG A 466 -21.53 -5.90 29.49
CA ARG A 466 -20.78 -4.68 29.14
C ARG A 466 -19.45 -5.01 28.48
N LEU A 467 -18.65 -5.92 29.03
CA LEU A 467 -17.39 -6.38 28.42
C LEU A 467 -17.62 -7.05 27.06
N LEU A 468 -18.72 -7.80 26.89
CA LEU A 468 -19.10 -8.37 25.60
C LEU A 468 -19.36 -7.30 24.53
N GLN A 469 -19.82 -6.10 24.92
CA GLN A 469 -19.98 -4.98 23.98
C GLN A 469 -18.64 -4.40 23.49
N ALA A 470 -17.53 -4.64 24.21
CA ALA A 470 -16.20 -4.28 23.72
C ALA A 470 -15.82 -5.06 22.45
N MET A 471 -16.52 -6.17 22.18
CA MET A 471 -16.34 -7.04 21.01
C MET A 471 -17.70 -7.29 20.30
N PRO A 472 -18.18 -6.38 19.42
CA PRO A 472 -17.33 -5.83 18.35
C PRO A 472 -17.20 -4.30 18.32
N LEU A 473 -17.80 -3.56 19.26
CA LEU A 473 -17.84 -2.10 19.17
C LEU A 473 -16.48 -1.51 19.56
N ASN A 474 -16.26 -1.33 20.85
CA ASN A 474 -14.97 -1.03 21.48
C ASN A 474 -15.17 -0.80 22.98
N ALA A 475 -14.07 -0.81 23.73
CA ALA A 475 -14.11 -0.54 25.16
C ALA A 475 -14.52 0.90 25.49
N ASP A 476 -14.27 1.88 24.62
CA ASP A 476 -14.68 3.27 24.87
C ASP A 476 -16.21 3.43 24.85
N TYR A 477 -16.87 2.67 23.99
CA TYR A 477 -18.33 2.53 23.95
C TYR A 477 -18.83 1.72 25.15
N ALA A 478 -18.24 0.54 25.38
CA ALA A 478 -18.65 -0.35 26.47
C ALA A 478 -18.50 0.33 27.85
N LEU A 479 -17.46 1.12 28.04
CA LEU A 479 -17.11 1.77 29.30
C LEU A 479 -17.50 3.26 29.33
N ALA A 480 -18.29 3.75 28.36
CA ALA A 480 -18.65 5.17 28.24
C ALA A 480 -19.33 5.75 29.50
N ASP A 481 -20.13 4.94 30.19
CA ASP A 481 -20.86 5.34 31.40
C ASP A 481 -20.06 5.07 32.69
N CYS A 482 -18.81 4.63 32.58
CA CYS A 482 -17.96 4.30 33.72
C CYS A 482 -17.05 5.47 34.11
N LEU A 483 -16.66 5.53 35.38
CA LEU A 483 -15.51 6.32 35.81
C LEU A 483 -14.24 5.57 35.41
N LEU A 484 -13.67 5.94 34.26
CA LEU A 484 -12.52 5.28 33.65
C LEU A 484 -11.21 6.05 33.90
N GLN A 485 -10.16 5.30 34.20
CA GLN A 485 -8.75 5.70 34.09
C GLN A 485 -7.94 4.50 33.55
N ASP A 486 -6.68 4.73 33.20
CA ASP A 486 -5.80 3.79 32.44
C ASP A 486 -6.00 2.29 32.76
N ASN A 487 -6.01 1.90 34.04
CA ASN A 487 -6.14 0.51 34.45
C ASN A 487 -7.38 0.21 35.32
N LEU A 488 -8.32 1.16 35.48
CA LEU A 488 -9.44 1.01 36.42
C LEU A 488 -10.72 1.65 35.87
N ALA A 489 -11.81 0.88 35.85
CA ALA A 489 -13.15 1.38 35.62
C ALA A 489 -14.08 1.09 36.80
N LEU A 490 -14.88 2.08 37.19
CA LEU A 490 -16.02 1.91 38.08
C LEU A 490 -17.29 2.15 37.27
N CYS A 491 -18.05 1.08 37.02
CA CYS A 491 -19.19 1.08 36.12
C CYS A 491 -20.51 0.95 36.89
N PRO A 492 -21.56 1.71 36.52
CA PRO A 492 -22.89 1.47 37.08
C PRO A 492 -23.40 0.09 36.64
N THR A 493 -23.98 -0.67 37.56
CA THR A 493 -24.64 -1.96 37.28
C THR A 493 -26.11 -1.79 36.85
N ASP A 494 -26.68 -0.59 37.06
CA ASP A 494 -28.09 -0.26 36.83
C ASP A 494 -29.11 -1.17 37.55
N ILE A 495 -28.66 -1.91 38.56
CA ILE A 495 -29.50 -2.77 39.39
C ILE A 495 -30.07 -1.95 40.56
N VAL A 496 -31.39 -1.89 40.64
CA VAL A 496 -32.11 -1.20 41.73
C VAL A 496 -32.00 -2.04 42.99
N ASP A 497 -31.57 -1.43 44.10
CA ASP A 497 -31.46 -2.06 45.41
C ASP A 497 -30.59 -3.34 45.39
N GLU A 498 -29.45 -3.31 44.69
CA GLU A 498 -28.50 -4.44 44.62
C GLU A 498 -28.04 -4.85 46.03
N GLU A 499 -28.45 -6.04 46.48
CA GLU A 499 -28.04 -6.58 47.78
C GLU A 499 -26.55 -6.93 47.76
N VAL A 500 -25.82 -6.47 48.78
CA VAL A 500 -24.43 -6.86 49.01
C VAL A 500 -24.41 -7.95 50.07
N GLU A 501 -24.17 -9.19 49.65
CA GLU A 501 -24.14 -10.38 50.52
C GLU A 501 -23.10 -10.25 51.64
N ALA A 502 -23.36 -10.95 52.76
CA ALA A 502 -22.61 -10.79 54.01
C ALA A 502 -21.21 -11.44 53.98
N GLU A 503 -20.26 -10.77 54.64
CA GLU A 503 -18.84 -11.13 54.87
C GLU A 503 -17.83 -10.69 53.80
N LEU A 504 -17.18 -9.53 54.03
CA LEU A 504 -15.97 -9.12 53.30
C LEU A 504 -14.74 -9.72 53.97
N LEU A 505 -14.01 -10.58 53.27
CA LEU A 505 -12.70 -11.06 53.71
C LEU A 505 -11.65 -9.96 53.50
N THR A 506 -11.34 -9.22 54.56
CA THR A 506 -10.24 -8.23 54.57
C THR A 506 -8.89 -8.94 54.71
N SER A 507 -7.90 -8.47 53.97
CA SER A 507 -6.62 -9.14 53.75
C SER A 507 -5.67 -9.10 54.96
N GLY A 508 -5.02 -10.25 55.22
CA GLY A 508 -4.01 -10.41 56.27
C GLY A 508 -3.11 -11.65 56.10
N ALA A 509 -1.93 -11.43 55.51
CA ALA A 509 -0.61 -12.11 55.61
C ALA A 509 -0.43 -13.65 55.86
N ALA A 510 0.12 -14.31 54.81
CA ALA A 510 1.27 -15.25 54.72
C ALA A 510 1.40 -16.54 55.59
N ASP A 511 1.55 -17.72 54.95
CA ASP A 511 2.85 -18.43 54.76
C ASP A 511 2.74 -19.82 54.04
N LEU A 512 3.83 -20.16 53.33
CA LEU A 512 4.23 -21.26 52.40
C LEU A 512 4.20 -22.73 52.94
N PRO A 513 4.78 -23.76 52.25
CA PRO A 513 4.58 -24.33 50.88
C PRO A 513 4.44 -25.90 50.90
N GLU A 514 4.14 -26.55 49.76
CA GLU A 514 4.42 -28.00 49.57
C GLU A 514 4.98 -28.34 48.17
N ASP A 515 5.62 -29.53 48.13
CA ASP A 515 6.79 -29.95 47.37
C ASP A 515 6.50 -31.19 46.49
N ASN A 516 7.38 -31.41 45.49
CA ASN A 516 7.58 -32.56 44.58
C ASN A 516 6.67 -32.67 43.34
N GLY A 517 7.16 -32.97 42.13
CA GLY A 517 8.51 -33.26 41.67
C GLY A 517 8.50 -34.18 40.44
N GLY A 518 9.35 -33.88 39.45
CA GLY A 518 10.09 -34.85 38.61
C GLY A 518 9.53 -35.27 37.25
N GLY A 519 10.36 -35.15 36.20
CA GLY A 519 10.34 -36.03 35.02
C GLY A 519 10.93 -35.46 33.72
N ASP A 520 12.23 -35.65 33.49
CA ASP A 520 12.96 -35.40 32.23
C ASP A 520 12.64 -36.44 31.12
N VAL A 521 12.68 -36.05 29.83
CA VAL A 521 13.16 -36.87 28.68
C VAL A 521 13.74 -35.97 27.57
N ASP A 522 14.91 -36.37 27.05
CA ASP A 522 15.83 -35.73 26.08
C ASP A 522 15.47 -35.82 24.58
N GLU A 523 16.05 -34.87 23.82
CA GLU A 523 16.72 -34.90 22.48
C GLU A 523 16.09 -35.61 21.26
N ASP A 524 16.02 -34.92 20.10
CA ASP A 524 16.97 -35.14 18.99
C ASP A 524 16.92 -34.02 17.91
N THR A 525 18.10 -33.82 17.34
CA THR A 525 18.59 -32.95 16.28
C THR A 525 18.17 -33.34 14.86
N GLY A 526 18.26 -32.39 13.92
CA GLY A 526 18.14 -32.63 12.49
C GLY A 526 18.50 -31.40 11.66
N ASP A 527 19.81 -31.14 11.54
CA ASP A 527 20.46 -30.33 10.51
C ASP A 527 20.30 -31.01 9.15
N ASP A 528 19.98 -30.25 8.08
CA ASP A 528 20.32 -30.63 6.71
C ASP A 528 20.42 -29.39 5.80
N THR A 529 21.66 -29.04 5.46
CA THR A 529 22.04 -28.13 4.38
C THR A 529 21.90 -28.77 2.99
N ALA A 530 21.66 -27.91 1.99
CA ALA A 530 22.16 -27.94 0.59
C ALA A 530 21.23 -28.42 -0.56
N GLY A 531 21.05 -27.52 -1.54
CA GLY A 531 21.01 -27.75 -2.99
C GLY A 531 19.86 -28.58 -3.57
N GLY A 532 18.87 -27.93 -4.19
CA GLY A 532 17.79 -28.61 -4.91
C GLY A 532 18.29 -29.33 -6.17
N ASP A 533 18.07 -30.64 -6.21
CA ASP A 533 18.21 -31.50 -7.39
C ASP A 533 16.92 -31.37 -8.21
N LEU A 534 17.01 -31.10 -9.53
CA LEU A 534 15.85 -31.02 -10.42
C LEU A 534 15.18 -32.41 -10.52
N ASP A 535 13.87 -32.51 -10.27
CA ASP A 535 13.12 -33.78 -10.34
C ASP A 535 12.87 -34.20 -11.80
N ALA A 536 13.96 -34.55 -12.49
CA ALA A 536 13.96 -34.95 -13.90
C ALA A 536 15.06 -35.97 -14.21
N VAL A 537 14.76 -36.93 -15.09
CA VAL A 537 15.68 -37.98 -15.49
C VAL A 537 16.62 -37.46 -16.57
N SER A 538 17.91 -37.38 -16.25
CA SER A 538 18.95 -36.93 -17.18
C SER A 538 19.06 -37.84 -18.40
N GLN A 539 18.80 -37.26 -19.58
CA GLN A 539 18.89 -37.91 -20.89
C GLN A 539 20.26 -37.72 -21.56
N GLY A 540 21.09 -36.83 -21.00
CA GLY A 540 22.46 -36.56 -21.46
C GLY A 540 22.63 -35.13 -21.96
N THR A 541 23.66 -34.92 -22.80
CA THR A 541 24.03 -33.60 -23.30
C THR A 541 23.71 -33.46 -24.79
N ILE A 542 23.02 -32.38 -25.17
CA ILE A 542 22.74 -31.99 -26.56
C ILE A 542 23.76 -30.92 -26.97
N VAL A 543 24.37 -31.09 -28.14
CA VAL A 543 25.21 -30.04 -28.74
C VAL A 543 24.36 -29.18 -29.67
N VAL A 544 24.60 -27.86 -29.70
CA VAL A 544 23.92 -26.95 -30.63
C VAL A 544 24.10 -27.44 -32.08
N GLY A 545 22.98 -27.58 -32.78
CA GLY A 545 22.85 -28.16 -34.13
C GLY A 545 22.46 -29.64 -34.15
N GLU A 546 22.25 -30.28 -32.99
CA GLU A 546 21.78 -31.67 -32.88
C GLU A 546 20.28 -31.77 -32.61
N THR A 547 19.73 -32.93 -32.97
CA THR A 547 18.32 -33.27 -32.79
C THR A 547 18.23 -34.70 -32.24
N PHE A 548 17.39 -34.92 -31.23
CA PHE A 548 17.22 -36.20 -30.55
C PHE A 548 15.77 -36.63 -30.52
N ASP A 549 15.52 -37.93 -30.77
CA ASP A 549 14.25 -38.58 -30.54
C ASP A 549 14.24 -39.22 -29.14
N ALA A 550 13.20 -38.97 -28.35
CA ALA A 550 13.03 -39.55 -27.01
C ALA A 550 11.59 -39.99 -26.75
N VAL A 551 11.41 -40.82 -25.72
CA VAL A 551 10.10 -41.30 -25.27
C VAL A 551 9.99 -41.03 -23.78
N LEU A 552 9.09 -40.11 -23.42
CA LEU A 552 8.76 -39.76 -22.04
C LEU A 552 7.82 -40.82 -21.46
N ALA A 553 8.11 -41.32 -20.26
CA ALA A 553 7.21 -42.22 -19.55
C ALA A 553 6.15 -41.45 -18.74
N GLU A 554 5.06 -42.12 -18.37
CA GLU A 554 4.00 -41.56 -17.53
C GLU A 554 4.56 -41.05 -16.19
N ASN A 555 4.26 -39.80 -15.82
CA ASN A 555 4.78 -39.09 -14.65
C ASN A 555 6.32 -38.95 -14.58
N GLU A 556 7.02 -39.00 -15.72
CA GLU A 556 8.47 -38.77 -15.80
C GLU A 556 8.77 -37.44 -16.49
N ASN A 557 9.80 -36.73 -16.04
CA ASN A 557 10.34 -35.55 -16.71
C ASN A 557 11.73 -35.89 -17.28
N HIS A 558 12.09 -35.33 -18.42
CA HIS A 558 13.41 -35.55 -19.02
C HIS A 558 14.27 -34.29 -18.95
N ALA A 559 15.50 -34.40 -18.48
CA ALA A 559 16.47 -33.30 -18.46
C ALA A 559 17.56 -33.50 -19.52
N TRP A 560 17.76 -32.51 -20.37
CA TRP A 560 18.83 -32.43 -21.36
C TRP A 560 19.76 -31.29 -21.01
N THR A 561 21.06 -31.55 -21.00
CA THR A 561 22.06 -30.51 -20.72
C THR A 561 22.66 -29.97 -22.00
N PHE A 562 23.03 -28.70 -22.05
CA PHE A 562 23.88 -28.17 -23.11
C PHE A 562 24.83 -27.12 -22.54
N ASN A 563 25.97 -26.95 -23.22
CA ASN A 563 27.01 -26.01 -22.81
C ASN A 563 27.49 -25.28 -24.06
N SER A 564 26.93 -24.09 -24.31
CA SER A 564 27.22 -23.33 -25.54
C SER A 564 27.14 -21.81 -25.39
N GLY A 565 27.15 -21.26 -24.18
CA GLY A 565 27.26 -19.80 -24.01
C GLY A 565 28.70 -19.27 -24.20
N PRO A 566 28.90 -17.96 -24.41
CA PRO A 566 27.87 -16.98 -24.75
C PRO A 566 27.35 -17.19 -26.19
N ALA A 567 26.03 -17.39 -26.37
CA ALA A 567 25.40 -17.62 -27.67
C ALA A 567 23.89 -17.39 -27.61
N VAL A 568 23.28 -17.18 -28.78
CA VAL A 568 21.82 -17.15 -28.93
C VAL A 568 21.38 -18.48 -29.52
N ILE A 569 20.35 -19.09 -28.95
CA ILE A 569 19.87 -20.41 -29.37
C ILE A 569 18.36 -20.44 -29.57
N ASP A 570 17.93 -21.34 -30.43
CA ASP A 570 16.53 -21.74 -30.58
C ASP A 570 16.37 -23.17 -30.05
N ILE A 571 15.34 -23.41 -29.24
CA ILE A 571 14.98 -24.74 -28.73
C ILE A 571 13.59 -25.07 -29.28
N VAL A 572 13.48 -26.20 -29.98
CA VAL A 572 12.19 -26.69 -30.52
C VAL A 572 11.95 -28.10 -30.03
N VAL A 573 10.78 -28.35 -29.43
CA VAL A 573 10.32 -29.67 -29.01
C VAL A 573 9.03 -30.01 -29.75
N GLN A 574 9.11 -31.01 -30.62
CA GLN A 574 7.96 -31.54 -31.35
C GLN A 574 7.40 -32.76 -30.61
N GLY A 575 6.21 -32.61 -30.02
CA GLY A 575 5.44 -33.74 -29.49
C GLY A 575 4.85 -34.61 -30.61
N ALA A 576 4.61 -35.89 -30.33
CA ALA A 576 3.73 -36.73 -31.16
C ALA A 576 2.26 -36.52 -30.74
N ASP A 577 1.31 -37.08 -31.51
CA ASP A 577 -0.15 -36.95 -31.27
C ASP A 577 -0.62 -37.37 -29.85
N ASP A 578 0.25 -37.94 -29.02
CA ASP A 578 0.02 -38.40 -27.65
C ASP A 578 0.82 -37.64 -26.58
N LEU A 579 1.50 -36.53 -26.94
CA LEU A 579 2.26 -35.70 -26.01
C LEU A 579 1.92 -34.21 -26.18
N ASP A 580 1.61 -33.55 -25.07
CA ASP A 580 1.47 -32.11 -24.97
C ASP A 580 2.69 -31.56 -24.23
N ALA A 581 3.70 -31.15 -24.98
CA ALA A 581 5.02 -30.90 -24.43
C ALA A 581 5.06 -29.55 -23.70
N ILE A 582 5.76 -29.50 -22.56
CA ILE A 582 6.15 -28.26 -21.89
C ILE A 582 7.68 -28.22 -21.88
N ILE A 583 8.25 -27.07 -22.26
CA ILE A 583 9.69 -26.84 -22.22
C ILE A 583 10.03 -25.87 -21.09
N GLU A 584 10.95 -26.26 -20.22
CA GLU A 584 11.53 -25.40 -19.19
C GLU A 584 13.05 -25.32 -19.40
N LEU A 585 13.62 -24.13 -19.32
CA LEU A 585 15.05 -23.89 -19.42
C LEU A 585 15.60 -23.40 -18.07
N TYR A 586 16.67 -24.02 -17.59
CA TYR A 586 17.33 -23.70 -16.33
C TYR A 586 18.80 -23.32 -16.54
N ASP A 587 19.30 -22.43 -15.69
CA ASP A 587 20.69 -22.00 -15.65
C ASP A 587 21.62 -23.05 -14.99
N PRO A 588 22.96 -22.83 -14.98
CA PRO A 588 23.91 -23.73 -14.33
C PRO A 588 23.79 -23.87 -12.80
N ASN A 589 23.00 -23.02 -12.14
CA ASN A 589 22.68 -23.09 -10.72
C ASN A 589 21.32 -23.76 -10.44
N ASN A 590 20.67 -24.32 -11.48
CA ASN A 590 19.32 -24.89 -11.45
C ASN A 590 18.21 -23.85 -11.19
N GLU A 591 18.43 -22.58 -11.56
CA GLU A 591 17.40 -21.54 -11.55
C GLU A 591 16.65 -21.53 -12.88
N LEU A 592 15.31 -21.52 -12.83
CA LEU A 592 14.48 -21.52 -14.04
C LEU A 592 14.60 -20.17 -14.76
N LEU A 593 14.99 -20.20 -16.02
CA LEU A 593 15.13 -19.04 -16.90
C LEU A 593 13.85 -18.75 -17.71
N GLN A 594 13.25 -19.79 -18.29
CA GLN A 594 12.09 -19.63 -19.17
C GLN A 594 11.25 -20.91 -19.23
N THR A 595 9.94 -20.76 -19.40
CA THR A 595 9.00 -21.86 -19.67
C THR A 595 8.15 -21.54 -20.90
N VAL A 596 7.81 -22.54 -21.70
CA VAL A 596 6.97 -22.44 -22.91
C VAL A 596 5.95 -23.58 -22.93
N ASP A 597 4.69 -23.23 -23.16
CA ASP A 597 3.50 -24.10 -23.25
C ASP A 597 2.46 -23.40 -24.17
N ASP A 598 2.85 -23.15 -25.42
CA ASP A 598 2.15 -22.28 -26.36
C ASP A 598 1.27 -23.06 -27.36
N SER A 599 1.49 -24.38 -27.48
CA SER A 599 0.80 -25.23 -28.45
C SER A 599 -0.07 -26.31 -27.78
N PHE A 600 -0.76 -27.11 -28.58
CA PHE A 600 -1.62 -28.20 -28.09
C PHE A 600 -0.99 -29.55 -28.45
N THR A 601 -1.52 -30.62 -27.84
CA THR A 601 -1.03 -32.01 -28.04
C THR A 601 -0.67 -32.34 -29.50
N GLY A 602 0.62 -32.67 -29.72
CA GLY A 602 1.17 -33.05 -31.02
C GLY A 602 1.67 -31.90 -31.90
N ASP A 603 1.53 -30.64 -31.48
CA ASP A 603 2.18 -29.49 -32.10
C ASP A 603 3.59 -29.28 -31.50
N ALA A 604 4.32 -28.29 -32.03
CA ALA A 604 5.69 -27.99 -31.61
C ALA A 604 5.69 -26.82 -30.62
N GLU A 605 6.43 -27.00 -29.53
CA GLU A 605 6.81 -25.91 -28.64
C GLU A 605 8.12 -25.29 -29.11
N GLU A 606 8.17 -23.96 -29.24
CA GLU A 606 9.31 -23.23 -29.80
C GLU A 606 9.75 -22.10 -28.86
N MET A 607 11.00 -22.17 -28.40
CA MET A 607 11.68 -21.12 -27.65
C MET A 607 12.76 -20.51 -28.54
N LEU A 608 12.46 -19.39 -29.20
CA LEU A 608 13.30 -18.78 -30.23
C LEU A 608 14.10 -17.59 -29.70
N GLY A 609 15.35 -17.43 -30.14
CA GLY A 609 16.16 -16.24 -29.86
C GLY A 609 16.65 -16.12 -28.41
N VAL A 610 16.80 -17.24 -27.69
CA VAL A 610 17.18 -17.25 -26.27
C VAL A 610 18.65 -16.85 -26.11
N ASP A 611 18.90 -15.77 -25.37
CA ASP A 611 20.26 -15.33 -25.06
C ASP A 611 20.86 -16.16 -23.90
N ILE A 612 21.96 -16.86 -24.17
CA ILE A 612 22.73 -17.62 -23.19
C ILE A 612 23.97 -16.79 -22.85
N PRO A 613 24.01 -16.09 -21.70
CA PRO A 613 25.00 -15.03 -21.45
C PRO A 613 26.40 -15.56 -21.07
N ASP A 614 26.51 -16.76 -20.50
CA ASP A 614 27.75 -17.27 -19.90
C ASP A 614 28.08 -18.70 -20.31
N GLU A 615 29.37 -19.08 -20.24
CA GLU A 615 29.79 -20.48 -20.36
C GLU A 615 29.34 -21.27 -19.11
N GLY A 616 28.44 -22.25 -19.28
CA GLY A 616 27.91 -23.07 -18.20
C GLY A 616 27.06 -24.24 -18.69
N ASP A 617 26.73 -25.17 -17.79
CA ASP A 617 25.87 -26.33 -18.10
C ASP A 617 24.41 -25.94 -17.86
N TYR A 618 23.71 -25.54 -18.91
CA TYR A 618 22.28 -25.22 -18.87
C TYR A 618 21.45 -26.49 -19.02
N THR A 619 20.26 -26.52 -18.42
CA THR A 619 19.39 -27.70 -18.41
C THR A 619 18.04 -27.38 -19.03
N ILE A 620 17.65 -28.13 -20.06
CA ILE A 620 16.31 -28.11 -20.67
C ILE A 620 15.52 -29.27 -20.09
N VAL A 621 14.42 -28.98 -19.41
CA VAL A 621 13.47 -29.99 -18.93
C VAL A 621 12.30 -30.06 -19.89
N VAL A 622 11.99 -31.27 -20.36
CA VAL A 622 10.81 -31.57 -21.16
C VAL A 622 9.87 -32.44 -20.34
N ARG A 623 8.61 -32.01 -20.23
CA ARG A 623 7.55 -32.77 -19.57
C ARG A 623 6.25 -32.74 -20.37
N ASP A 624 5.30 -33.56 -19.96
CA ASP A 624 3.95 -33.61 -20.54
C ASP A 624 2.98 -32.85 -19.64
N PHE A 625 2.12 -32.01 -20.23
CA PHE A 625 1.10 -31.25 -19.49
C PHE A 625 0.17 -32.17 -18.70
N PHE A 626 -0.22 -33.31 -19.28
CA PHE A 626 -1.12 -34.28 -18.65
C PHE A 626 -0.40 -35.39 -17.86
N ALA A 627 0.94 -35.42 -17.87
CA ALA A 627 1.77 -36.46 -17.30
C ALA A 627 1.50 -37.90 -17.83
N ASP A 628 0.85 -38.02 -18.98
CA ASP A 628 0.54 -39.29 -19.65
C ASP A 628 1.78 -39.86 -20.38
N GLY A 629 2.69 -38.98 -20.80
CA GLY A 629 3.93 -39.33 -21.50
C GLY A 629 3.71 -39.69 -22.97
N GLY A 630 4.76 -39.63 -23.76
CA GLY A 630 4.68 -39.78 -25.22
C GLY A 630 6.02 -39.61 -25.89
N SER A 631 6.07 -39.81 -27.22
CA SER A 631 7.31 -39.60 -27.97
C SER A 631 7.47 -38.15 -28.40
N TYR A 632 8.68 -37.62 -28.32
CA TYR A 632 9.01 -36.28 -28.80
C TYR A 632 10.36 -36.22 -29.50
N THR A 633 10.54 -35.16 -30.28
CA THR A 633 11.82 -34.81 -30.89
C THR A 633 12.26 -33.45 -30.35
N ILE A 634 13.47 -33.34 -29.81
CA ILE A 634 14.06 -32.07 -29.35
C ILE A 634 15.21 -31.65 -30.26
N SER A 635 15.26 -30.37 -30.64
CA SER A 635 16.37 -29.76 -31.35
C SER A 635 16.80 -28.46 -30.70
N VAL A 636 18.12 -28.25 -30.61
CA VAL A 636 18.72 -26.99 -30.18
C VAL A 636 19.57 -26.45 -31.33
N THR A 637 19.30 -25.25 -31.83
CA THR A 637 20.01 -24.63 -32.96
C THR A 637 20.54 -23.24 -32.61
N GLU A 638 21.45 -22.70 -33.43
CA GLU A 638 21.93 -21.32 -33.29
C GLU A 638 20.82 -20.36 -33.73
N GLY A 639 20.44 -19.43 -32.84
CA GLY A 639 19.38 -18.45 -33.04
C GLY A 639 19.94 -17.06 -33.40
N GLU A 640 19.06 -16.17 -33.88
CA GLU A 640 19.37 -14.76 -34.14
C GLU A 640 18.61 -13.92 -33.10
N LEU A 641 19.26 -12.96 -32.43
CA LEU A 641 18.53 -11.98 -31.64
C LEU A 641 17.52 -11.32 -32.58
N VAL A 642 16.24 -11.35 -32.24
CA VAL A 642 15.22 -10.62 -32.99
C VAL A 642 15.51 -9.14 -32.77
N GLY A 643 16.35 -8.60 -33.65
CA GLY A 643 16.94 -7.28 -33.52
C GLY A 643 15.90 -6.20 -33.81
N SER A 644 15.70 -5.36 -32.80
CA SER A 644 15.31 -3.96 -32.89
C SER A 644 15.72 -3.35 -34.24
N GLY A 645 14.73 -2.95 -35.03
CA GLY A 645 14.98 -2.29 -36.30
C GLY A 645 15.72 -0.97 -36.10
N ASP A 646 16.96 -0.90 -36.58
CA ASP A 646 17.69 0.36 -36.81
C ASP A 646 16.97 1.14 -37.94
N GLY A 647 15.95 1.89 -37.55
CA GLY A 647 15.12 2.74 -38.39
C GLY A 647 15.42 4.21 -38.18
N GLY A 648 16.66 4.63 -38.40
CA GLY A 648 17.01 6.05 -38.51
C GLY A 648 16.35 6.69 -39.75
N GLY A 649 15.08 7.10 -39.63
CA GLY A 649 14.42 7.99 -40.58
C GLY A 649 12.88 7.91 -40.66
N GLY A 650 12.16 8.59 -39.76
CA GLY A 650 10.81 9.13 -40.03
C GLY A 650 9.71 8.15 -40.42
N GLY A 651 9.65 6.97 -39.80
CA GLY A 651 8.54 6.03 -39.96
C GLY A 651 7.30 6.42 -39.16
N ILE A 652 6.15 5.81 -39.48
CA ILE A 652 4.91 5.85 -38.70
C ILE A 652 4.79 4.52 -37.94
N PHE A 653 4.56 4.59 -36.64
CA PHE A 653 4.25 3.42 -35.82
C PHE A 653 2.75 3.33 -35.59
N ILE A 654 2.16 2.15 -35.78
CA ILE A 654 0.75 1.89 -35.49
C ILE A 654 0.71 0.86 -34.36
N PHE A 655 0.21 1.27 -33.21
CA PHE A 655 -0.07 0.40 -32.07
C PHE A 655 -1.56 0.03 -32.08
N ALA A 656 -1.85 -1.26 -32.26
CA ALA A 656 -3.18 -1.83 -32.09
C ALA A 656 -3.30 -2.33 -30.66
N ASP A 657 -4.10 -1.62 -29.88
CA ASP A 657 -4.40 -1.89 -28.48
C ASP A 657 -5.68 -2.74 -28.43
N ASP A 658 -5.50 -4.05 -28.66
CA ASP A 658 -6.57 -5.03 -28.93
C ASP A 658 -6.66 -6.16 -27.90
N ASP A 659 -5.93 -6.05 -26.80
CA ASP A 659 -5.91 -6.97 -25.66
C ASP A 659 -6.96 -6.64 -24.58
N GLY A 660 -7.63 -5.50 -24.72
CA GLY A 660 -8.78 -5.10 -23.90
C GLY A 660 -10.07 -5.89 -24.17
N THR A 661 -11.14 -5.53 -23.47
CA THR A 661 -12.47 -6.11 -23.64
C THR A 661 -13.17 -5.54 -24.88
N PRO A 662 -13.63 -6.36 -25.85
CA PRO A 662 -14.33 -5.85 -27.02
C PRO A 662 -15.71 -5.27 -26.66
N ILE A 663 -15.96 -4.03 -27.08
CA ILE A 663 -17.22 -3.30 -26.86
C ILE A 663 -18.31 -3.81 -27.82
N ASN A 664 -17.95 -4.10 -29.08
CA ASN A 664 -18.86 -4.72 -30.05
C ASN A 664 -18.27 -6.01 -30.63
N ASP A 665 -17.68 -5.95 -31.82
CA ASP A 665 -17.21 -7.13 -32.56
C ASP A 665 -15.70 -7.37 -32.43
N GLY A 666 -14.95 -6.48 -31.76
CA GLY A 666 -13.50 -6.58 -31.63
C GLY A 666 -12.81 -6.24 -32.95
N ILE A 667 -12.93 -4.99 -33.38
CA ILE A 667 -12.37 -4.48 -34.63
C ILE A 667 -11.27 -3.47 -34.36
N SER A 668 -10.18 -3.60 -35.11
CA SER A 668 -9.08 -2.65 -35.15
C SER A 668 -9.03 -1.93 -36.50
N SER A 669 -8.58 -0.68 -36.51
CA SER A 669 -8.34 0.12 -37.71
C SER A 669 -6.97 -0.14 -38.35
N THR A 670 -6.10 -0.91 -37.68
CA THR A 670 -4.68 -1.06 -38.00
C THR A 670 -4.44 -1.54 -39.42
N ALA A 671 -5.13 -2.57 -39.90
CA ALA A 671 -4.96 -3.07 -41.27
C ALA A 671 -5.31 -2.02 -42.33
N VAL A 672 -6.38 -1.24 -42.11
CA VAL A 672 -6.82 -0.19 -43.05
C VAL A 672 -5.85 0.99 -43.02
N LEU A 673 -5.40 1.41 -41.85
CA LEU A 673 -4.44 2.50 -41.69
C LEU A 673 -3.08 2.11 -42.28
N ALA A 674 -2.58 0.91 -42.01
CA ALA A 674 -1.34 0.41 -42.58
C ALA A 674 -1.39 0.38 -44.12
N ASP A 675 -2.46 -0.14 -44.71
CA ASP A 675 -2.63 -0.18 -46.18
C ASP A 675 -2.68 1.22 -46.81
N LEU A 676 -3.29 2.20 -46.13
CA LEU A 676 -3.38 3.58 -46.63
C LEU A 676 -2.05 4.31 -46.51
N LEU A 677 -1.30 4.10 -45.41
CA LEU A 677 -0.09 4.83 -45.08
C LEU A 677 1.16 4.25 -45.76
N ALA A 678 1.21 2.92 -45.95
CA ALA A 678 2.36 2.22 -46.54
C ALA A 678 2.65 2.62 -48.01
N ALA A 679 1.74 3.36 -48.66
CA ALA A 679 1.97 3.90 -49.99
C ALA A 679 3.05 4.99 -50.02
N ASP A 680 3.14 5.79 -48.95
CA ASP A 680 3.96 7.00 -48.89
C ASP A 680 4.92 7.04 -47.69
N TYR A 681 4.71 6.19 -46.66
CA TYR A 681 5.50 6.13 -45.43
C TYR A 681 6.05 4.73 -45.15
N ASP A 682 7.12 4.67 -44.36
CA ASP A 682 7.56 3.41 -43.74
C ASP A 682 6.69 3.17 -42.51
N VAL A 683 5.93 2.08 -42.51
CA VAL A 683 4.91 1.81 -41.49
C VAL A 683 5.26 0.54 -40.73
N THR A 684 5.40 0.69 -39.41
CA THR A 684 5.55 -0.42 -38.48
C THR A 684 4.22 -0.63 -37.77
N THR A 685 3.75 -1.88 -37.69
CA THR A 685 2.55 -2.25 -36.93
C THR A 685 2.96 -3.10 -35.75
N TRP A 686 2.35 -2.84 -34.60
CA TRP A 686 2.48 -3.59 -33.36
C TRP A 686 1.09 -3.88 -32.83
N VAL A 687 0.77 -5.15 -32.58
CA VAL A 687 -0.56 -5.59 -32.15
C VAL A 687 -0.41 -6.25 -30.79
N SER A 688 -1.03 -5.70 -29.74
CA SER A 688 -0.78 -6.15 -28.36
C SER A 688 -1.00 -7.66 -28.18
N THR A 689 -2.09 -8.22 -28.74
CA THR A 689 -2.38 -9.66 -28.63
C THR A 689 -1.42 -10.58 -29.40
N ILE A 690 -0.59 -10.04 -30.30
CA ILE A 690 0.36 -10.82 -31.12
C ILE A 690 1.80 -10.56 -30.70
N ASP A 691 2.15 -9.30 -30.50
CA ASP A 691 3.51 -8.82 -30.27
C ASP A 691 3.81 -8.58 -28.77
N GLY A 692 2.78 -8.58 -27.92
CA GLY A 692 2.88 -8.32 -26.49
C GLY A 692 2.82 -6.82 -26.14
N PRO A 693 2.98 -6.46 -24.84
CA PRO A 693 2.94 -5.08 -24.39
C PRO A 693 4.08 -4.24 -24.99
N LEU A 694 3.90 -2.92 -25.03
CA LEU A 694 4.93 -1.98 -25.46
C LEU A 694 6.08 -1.94 -24.43
N SER A 695 7.27 -1.59 -24.91
CA SER A 695 8.41 -1.25 -24.08
C SER A 695 8.81 0.20 -24.33
N GLU A 696 9.51 0.84 -23.38
CA GLU A 696 9.92 2.26 -23.50
C GLU A 696 10.76 2.53 -24.76
N ASP A 697 11.54 1.55 -25.22
CA ASP A 697 12.38 1.67 -26.41
C ASP A 697 11.62 1.42 -27.73
N THR A 698 10.41 0.82 -27.67
CA THR A 698 9.65 0.42 -28.87
C THR A 698 9.26 1.62 -29.73
N LEU A 699 8.92 2.74 -29.10
CA LEU A 699 8.46 3.96 -29.78
C LEU A 699 9.61 4.89 -30.17
N ALA A 700 10.85 4.56 -29.82
CA ALA A 700 12.01 5.41 -30.07
C ALA A 700 12.27 5.59 -31.58
N GLY A 701 12.32 6.86 -32.02
CA GLY A 701 12.70 7.22 -33.40
C GLY A 701 11.52 7.38 -34.38
N TYR A 702 10.29 7.08 -33.96
CA TYR A 702 9.08 7.40 -34.72
C TYR A 702 8.66 8.86 -34.51
N GLN A 703 8.17 9.49 -35.57
CA GLN A 703 7.70 10.89 -35.51
C GLN A 703 6.19 11.00 -35.29
N LEU A 704 5.46 9.96 -35.72
CA LEU A 704 4.03 9.85 -35.54
C LEU A 704 3.72 8.43 -35.02
N VAL A 705 3.01 8.38 -33.89
CA VAL A 705 2.41 7.15 -33.36
C VAL A 705 0.91 7.21 -33.57
N VAL A 706 0.36 6.15 -34.16
CA VAL A 706 -1.08 5.92 -34.26
C VAL A 706 -1.46 4.97 -33.14
N TRP A 707 -2.25 5.43 -32.19
CA TRP A 707 -2.83 4.60 -31.13
C TRP A 707 -4.24 4.21 -31.55
N ASP A 708 -4.40 2.96 -31.99
CA ASP A 708 -5.66 2.39 -32.45
C ASP A 708 -6.21 1.43 -31.40
N THR A 709 -7.09 1.93 -30.54
CA THR A 709 -7.81 1.09 -29.56
C THR A 709 -9.01 0.38 -30.17
N GLY A 710 -9.29 0.61 -31.46
CA GLY A 710 -10.39 -0.05 -32.14
C GLY A 710 -11.73 0.12 -31.42
N ASP A 711 -12.51 -0.95 -31.33
CA ASP A 711 -13.68 -1.03 -30.46
C ASP A 711 -13.41 -1.82 -29.17
N TYR A 712 -12.18 -1.79 -28.67
CA TYR A 712 -11.79 -2.38 -27.40
C TYR A 712 -11.82 -1.34 -26.27
N GLU A 713 -12.08 -1.82 -25.06
CA GLU A 713 -12.00 -1.08 -23.80
C GLU A 713 -10.88 -1.70 -22.96
N ASP A 714 -9.87 -0.91 -22.64
CA ASP A 714 -8.82 -1.28 -21.69
C ASP A 714 -9.38 -1.24 -20.26
N ASP A 715 -9.33 -2.38 -19.56
CA ASP A 715 -9.83 -2.53 -18.19
C ASP A 715 -8.97 -1.77 -17.16
N ASP A 716 -7.69 -1.54 -17.47
CA ASP A 716 -6.74 -0.76 -16.64
C ASP A 716 -6.79 0.75 -16.99
N GLY A 717 -7.31 1.09 -18.16
CA GLY A 717 -7.61 2.44 -18.60
C GLY A 717 -6.41 3.39 -18.51
N LEU A 718 -6.60 4.58 -17.91
CA LEU A 718 -5.53 5.58 -17.76
C LEU A 718 -4.28 5.09 -17.02
N PHE A 719 -4.35 3.95 -16.32
CA PHE A 719 -3.26 3.42 -15.51
C PHE A 719 -2.61 2.17 -16.11
N GLY A 720 -3.00 1.77 -17.34
CA GLY A 720 -2.34 0.69 -18.07
C GLY A 720 -0.88 1.00 -18.38
N GLU A 721 -0.04 -0.04 -18.40
CA GLU A 721 1.41 0.07 -18.66
C GLU A 721 1.68 0.68 -20.06
N ASP A 722 0.94 0.24 -21.07
CA ASP A 722 1.01 0.77 -22.44
C ASP A 722 0.54 2.23 -22.54
N THR A 723 -0.51 2.58 -21.80
CA THR A 723 -0.99 3.97 -21.71
C THR A 723 0.10 4.89 -21.15
N GLY A 724 0.84 4.44 -20.14
CA GLY A 724 1.99 5.18 -19.59
C GLY A 724 3.10 5.41 -20.62
N ILE A 725 3.45 4.39 -21.40
CA ILE A 725 4.49 4.47 -22.45
C ILE A 725 4.07 5.43 -23.57
N LEU A 726 2.82 5.37 -24.01
CA LEU A 726 2.27 6.25 -25.05
C LEU A 726 2.21 7.70 -24.58
N LEU A 727 1.81 7.93 -23.33
CA LEU A 727 1.86 9.25 -22.70
C LEU A 727 3.29 9.78 -22.57
N ASN A 728 4.27 8.93 -22.23
CA ASN A 728 5.69 9.32 -22.19
C ASN A 728 6.24 9.68 -23.59
N TYR A 729 5.83 8.96 -24.64
CA TYR A 729 6.17 9.30 -26.03
C TYR A 729 5.59 10.67 -26.41
N LEU A 730 4.33 10.90 -26.05
CA LEU A 730 3.66 12.17 -26.25
C LEU A 730 4.40 13.29 -25.49
N ASP A 731 4.72 13.10 -24.20
CA ASP A 731 5.53 14.00 -23.35
C ASP A 731 6.94 14.28 -23.89
N SER A 732 7.50 13.35 -24.65
CA SER A 732 8.79 13.51 -25.32
C SER A 732 8.71 14.35 -26.62
N GLY A 733 7.52 14.86 -26.96
CA GLY A 733 7.27 15.72 -28.11
C GLY A 733 6.94 14.98 -29.41
N GLY A 734 6.49 13.72 -29.32
CA GLY A 734 6.02 12.96 -30.46
C GLY A 734 4.62 13.39 -30.93
N ASP A 735 4.36 13.34 -32.24
CA ASP A 735 3.01 13.55 -32.76
C ASP A 735 2.17 12.27 -32.56
N MET A 736 0.89 12.41 -32.20
CA MET A 736 0.02 11.26 -31.92
C MET A 736 -1.35 11.34 -32.60
N PHE A 737 -1.75 10.25 -33.24
CA PHE A 737 -3.11 10.06 -33.77
C PHE A 737 -3.84 8.95 -33.01
N ILE A 738 -4.85 9.31 -32.22
CA ILE A 738 -5.66 8.40 -31.42
C ILE A 738 -6.98 8.10 -32.14
N THR A 739 -7.34 6.83 -32.26
CA THR A 739 -8.62 6.41 -32.84
C THR A 739 -9.21 5.20 -32.13
N GLY A 740 -10.48 5.29 -31.76
CA GLY A 740 -11.20 4.17 -31.15
C GLY A 740 -12.49 4.57 -30.46
N SER A 741 -13.33 3.59 -30.11
CA SER A 741 -14.61 3.81 -29.44
C SER A 741 -14.44 4.25 -27.97
N ALA A 742 -13.46 3.68 -27.25
CA ALA A 742 -13.18 4.07 -25.88
C ALA A 742 -11.67 4.05 -25.61
N PRO A 743 -10.90 4.99 -26.18
CA PRO A 743 -9.47 5.04 -25.90
C PRO A 743 -9.22 5.15 -24.39
N ALA A 744 -8.18 4.50 -23.89
CA ALA A 744 -7.87 4.41 -22.45
C ALA A 744 -7.83 5.77 -21.75
N LEU A 745 -7.40 6.82 -22.46
CA LEU A 745 -7.41 8.22 -22.00
C LEU A 745 -8.77 8.75 -21.55
N PHE A 746 -9.84 8.13 -22.03
CA PHE A 746 -11.22 8.53 -21.80
C PHE A 746 -12.06 7.42 -21.14
N SER A 747 -11.44 6.43 -20.50
CA SER A 747 -12.14 5.29 -19.88
C SER A 747 -13.14 5.70 -18.79
N THR A 748 -12.97 6.89 -18.19
CA THR A 748 -13.87 7.42 -17.14
C THR A 748 -15.15 8.07 -17.67
N PHE A 749 -15.30 8.26 -18.98
CA PHE A 749 -16.43 8.95 -19.59
C PHE A 749 -17.61 8.00 -19.89
N GLU A 750 -18.84 8.51 -19.83
CA GLU A 750 -20.02 7.72 -20.22
C GLU A 750 -19.98 7.39 -21.72
N ARG A 751 -20.42 6.18 -22.09
CA ARG A 751 -20.55 5.77 -23.49
C ARG A 751 -21.96 5.97 -24.03
N GLY A 752 -22.05 6.17 -25.34
CA GLY A 752 -23.32 6.25 -26.04
C GLY A 752 -23.22 5.94 -27.53
N PRO A 753 -24.38 5.74 -28.19
CA PRO A 753 -24.43 5.28 -29.57
C PRO A 753 -24.04 6.36 -30.57
N LEU A 754 -23.08 6.06 -31.45
CA LEU A 754 -22.67 6.88 -32.59
C LEU A 754 -22.82 6.09 -33.90
N ASN A 755 -23.53 6.66 -34.87
CA ASN A 755 -23.70 6.06 -36.21
C ASN A 755 -23.54 7.05 -37.37
N THR A 756 -23.51 8.35 -37.07
CA THR A 756 -23.38 9.41 -38.07
C THR A 756 -22.57 10.54 -37.46
N VAL A 757 -21.56 11.00 -38.19
CA VAL A 757 -20.77 12.18 -37.83
C VAL A 757 -21.05 13.32 -38.81
N GLN A 758 -20.99 14.54 -38.32
CA GLN A 758 -21.15 15.75 -39.09
C GLN A 758 -19.80 16.46 -39.24
N VAL A 759 -19.36 16.72 -40.47
CA VAL A 759 -18.21 17.60 -40.73
C VAL A 759 -18.55 19.00 -40.24
N TYR A 760 -17.65 19.61 -39.48
CA TYR A 760 -17.86 20.90 -38.86
C TYR A 760 -16.64 21.82 -39.00
N GLY A 761 -16.87 23.10 -39.28
CA GLY A 761 -15.82 24.12 -39.30
C GLY A 761 -15.36 24.51 -40.70
N ASP A 762 -14.25 25.23 -40.80
CA ASP A 762 -13.70 25.74 -42.06
C ASP A 762 -12.18 25.60 -42.19
N ASP A 763 -11.55 24.72 -41.39
CA ASP A 763 -10.11 24.49 -41.47
C ASP A 763 -9.70 23.99 -42.87
N PRO A 764 -8.78 24.68 -43.56
CA PRO A 764 -8.48 24.40 -44.96
C PRO A 764 -7.68 23.10 -45.19
N ILE A 765 -7.11 22.50 -44.14
CA ILE A 765 -6.29 21.29 -44.22
C ILE A 765 -7.13 20.08 -43.82
N LEU A 766 -7.71 20.09 -42.61
CA LEU A 766 -8.50 18.99 -42.07
C LEU A 766 -9.78 18.73 -42.88
N LEU A 767 -10.39 19.77 -43.46
CA LEU A 767 -11.60 19.66 -44.28
C LEU A 767 -11.31 19.66 -45.79
N ALA A 768 -10.06 19.47 -46.22
CA ALA A 768 -9.77 19.40 -47.66
C ALA A 768 -10.60 18.29 -48.34
N ASN A 769 -11.37 18.66 -49.37
CA ASN A 769 -12.34 17.80 -50.07
C ASN A 769 -13.55 17.31 -49.23
N LEU A 770 -13.75 17.85 -48.03
CA LEU A 770 -14.96 17.69 -47.23
C LEU A 770 -15.74 19.02 -47.23
N THR A 771 -17.06 18.95 -47.00
CA THR A 771 -17.91 20.15 -46.95
C THR A 771 -18.46 20.33 -45.54
N ASP A 772 -18.37 21.54 -44.99
CA ASP A 772 -19.03 21.88 -43.72
C ASP A 772 -20.52 21.49 -43.72
N GLY A 773 -20.94 20.84 -42.65
CA GLY A 773 -22.27 20.26 -42.49
C GLY A 773 -22.54 18.94 -43.24
N GLN A 774 -21.54 18.37 -43.92
CA GLN A 774 -21.66 17.05 -44.55
C GLN A 774 -21.89 15.97 -43.49
N MET A 775 -22.93 15.17 -43.68
CA MET A 775 -23.20 13.99 -42.84
C MET A 775 -22.48 12.76 -43.41
N ILE A 776 -21.73 12.06 -42.58
CA ILE A 776 -21.02 10.83 -42.90
C ILE A 776 -21.61 9.73 -42.03
N SER A 777 -22.28 8.75 -42.65
CA SER A 777 -22.78 7.57 -41.95
C SER A 777 -21.63 6.58 -41.74
N LEU A 778 -21.47 6.10 -40.50
CA LEU A 778 -20.57 5.02 -40.17
C LEU A 778 -21.13 3.69 -40.70
N ASP A 779 -20.27 2.69 -40.85
CA ASP A 779 -20.63 1.37 -41.35
C ASP A 779 -21.59 0.60 -40.41
N GLN A 780 -21.50 0.87 -39.11
CA GLN A 780 -22.42 0.41 -38.08
C GLN A 780 -22.64 1.45 -36.98
N THR A 781 -23.38 1.07 -35.92
CA THR A 781 -23.51 1.90 -34.72
C THR A 781 -22.47 1.44 -33.71
N TYR A 782 -21.59 2.34 -33.30
CA TYR A 782 -20.59 2.10 -32.27
C TYR A 782 -21.08 2.65 -30.93
N ASP A 783 -20.77 1.95 -29.85
CA ASP A 783 -20.90 2.51 -28.49
C ASP A 783 -19.57 3.19 -28.14
N THR A 784 -19.57 4.52 -28.14
CA THR A 784 -18.35 5.34 -28.02
C THR A 784 -18.43 6.29 -26.85
N VAL A 785 -17.29 6.71 -26.34
CA VAL A 785 -17.17 7.77 -25.35
C VAL A 785 -17.93 9.02 -25.79
N LEU A 786 -18.85 9.47 -24.93
CA LEU A 786 -19.48 10.77 -25.01
C LEU A 786 -18.51 11.77 -24.39
N SER A 787 -17.75 12.45 -25.24
CA SER A 787 -16.79 13.47 -24.83
C SER A 787 -17.39 14.57 -23.96
N GLU A 788 -18.70 14.81 -24.03
CA GLU A 788 -19.41 15.98 -23.47
C GLU A 788 -18.86 17.36 -23.91
N PHE A 789 -17.73 17.43 -24.62
CA PHE A 789 -17.13 18.63 -25.17
C PHE A 789 -17.96 19.18 -26.34
N PHE A 790 -18.35 20.45 -26.27
CA PHE A 790 -18.85 21.19 -27.42
C PHE A 790 -17.74 22.06 -28.00
N ILE A 791 -17.95 22.54 -29.23
CA ILE A 791 -16.97 23.42 -29.91
C ILE A 791 -16.64 24.67 -29.08
N GLU A 792 -17.59 25.14 -28.27
CA GLU A 792 -17.40 26.30 -27.41
C GLU A 792 -16.49 26.05 -26.20
N ASP A 793 -16.20 24.79 -25.90
CA ASP A 793 -15.39 24.33 -24.76
C ASP A 793 -13.95 23.97 -25.16
N LEU A 794 -13.61 24.07 -26.46
CA LEU A 794 -12.26 23.75 -26.94
C LEU A 794 -11.25 24.84 -26.62
N GLU A 795 -10.02 24.43 -26.28
CA GLU A 795 -8.89 25.34 -26.04
C GLU A 795 -8.60 26.29 -27.22
N GLU A 796 -8.01 27.44 -26.93
CA GLU A 796 -7.63 28.44 -27.95
C GLU A 796 -6.56 27.87 -28.89
N GLY A 797 -6.97 27.45 -30.08
CA GLY A 797 -6.11 26.84 -31.11
C GLY A 797 -6.54 25.45 -31.53
N SER A 798 -7.32 24.75 -30.70
CA SER A 798 -7.88 23.43 -31.00
C SER A 798 -9.01 23.50 -32.03
N ILE A 799 -9.13 22.47 -32.86
CA ILE A 799 -10.03 22.40 -34.00
C ILE A 799 -10.90 21.15 -33.89
N GLY A 800 -12.16 21.31 -33.51
CA GLY A 800 -13.17 20.26 -33.66
C GLY A 800 -13.65 20.21 -35.11
N PHE A 801 -13.38 19.10 -35.81
CA PHE A 801 -13.69 18.95 -37.25
C PHE A 801 -14.77 17.90 -37.56
N LEU A 802 -15.12 17.07 -36.57
CA LEU A 802 -16.26 16.15 -36.64
C LEU A 802 -17.11 16.23 -35.36
N LEU A 803 -18.43 16.29 -35.54
CA LEU A 803 -19.42 16.29 -34.45
C LEU A 803 -20.31 15.05 -34.48
N ASN A 804 -20.80 14.63 -33.32
CA ASN A 804 -21.85 13.62 -33.23
C ASN A 804 -23.16 14.17 -33.82
N ALA A 805 -23.64 13.54 -34.91
CA ALA A 805 -24.86 13.95 -35.61
C ALA A 805 -26.14 13.28 -35.08
N GLY A 806 -26.08 12.61 -33.93
CA GLY A 806 -27.20 11.88 -33.32
C GLY A 806 -28.37 12.77 -32.88
N GLU A 807 -29.53 12.16 -32.60
CA GLU A 807 -30.76 12.87 -32.20
C GLU A 807 -31.09 12.77 -30.69
N THR A 808 -30.27 12.07 -29.88
CA THR A 808 -30.60 11.75 -28.47
C THR A 808 -29.53 12.11 -27.43
N ALA A 809 -28.44 11.32 -27.30
CA ALA A 809 -27.39 11.50 -26.29
C ALA A 809 -26.08 11.93 -26.98
N GLY A 810 -25.39 12.93 -26.44
CA GLY A 810 -24.15 13.47 -27.02
C GLY A 810 -24.33 14.23 -28.35
N ALA A 811 -25.54 14.61 -28.74
CA ALA A 811 -25.77 15.30 -30.00
C ALA A 811 -25.03 16.66 -30.04
N GLY A 812 -24.18 16.86 -31.05
CA GLY A 812 -23.38 18.06 -31.23
C GLY A 812 -22.07 18.09 -30.44
N THR A 813 -21.72 17.03 -29.69
CA THR A 813 -20.39 16.93 -29.07
C THR A 813 -19.31 16.64 -30.10
N VAL A 814 -18.07 16.99 -29.77
CA VAL A 814 -16.90 16.78 -30.64
C VAL A 814 -16.50 15.30 -30.61
N VAL A 815 -16.42 14.68 -31.79
CA VAL A 815 -15.96 13.29 -31.97
C VAL A 815 -14.73 13.19 -32.88
N GLY A 816 -14.31 14.31 -33.45
CA GLY A 816 -13.02 14.46 -34.14
C GLY A 816 -12.39 15.80 -33.79
N LEU A 817 -11.22 15.76 -33.16
CA LEU A 817 -10.50 16.90 -32.60
C LEU A 817 -9.05 16.89 -33.09
N ALA A 818 -8.52 18.06 -33.44
CA ALA A 818 -7.10 18.28 -33.65
C ALA A 818 -6.62 19.36 -32.68
N ALA A 819 -5.61 19.05 -31.86
CA ALA A 819 -5.08 19.89 -30.81
C ALA A 819 -3.60 20.20 -31.10
N PRO A 820 -3.24 21.45 -31.46
CA PRO A 820 -1.86 21.83 -31.75
C PRO A 820 -1.06 22.18 -30.48
N ALA A 821 0.27 22.13 -30.59
CA ALA A 821 1.18 22.56 -29.52
C ALA A 821 0.96 24.04 -29.10
N ASN A 822 1.00 24.34 -27.80
CA ASN A 822 0.81 25.65 -27.20
C ASN A 822 1.83 25.96 -26.07
N GLU A 823 1.72 27.11 -25.37
CA GLU A 823 2.68 27.52 -24.32
C GLU A 823 2.72 26.61 -23.07
N PHE A 824 1.78 25.67 -22.97
CA PHE A 824 1.59 24.73 -21.86
C PHE A 824 1.68 23.25 -22.29
N ASN A 825 1.72 22.97 -23.60
CA ASN A 825 1.84 21.64 -24.20
C ASN A 825 2.68 21.71 -25.49
N ASP A 826 3.82 21.02 -25.57
CA ASP A 826 4.73 21.07 -26.73
C ASP A 826 4.32 20.13 -27.90
N GLN A 827 3.09 19.59 -27.92
CA GLN A 827 2.73 18.39 -28.73
C GLN A 827 1.53 18.61 -29.66
N ASN A 828 1.47 17.84 -30.76
CA ASN A 828 0.30 17.80 -31.64
C ASN A 828 -0.43 16.46 -31.50
N ALA A 829 -1.76 16.51 -31.36
CA ALA A 829 -2.59 15.32 -31.32
C ALA A 829 -3.83 15.45 -32.22
N VAL A 830 -4.22 14.34 -32.84
CA VAL A 830 -5.53 14.19 -33.48
C VAL A 830 -6.25 13.03 -32.81
N ILE A 831 -7.52 13.23 -32.46
CA ILE A 831 -8.34 12.25 -31.75
C ILE A 831 -9.63 12.01 -32.55
N LEU A 832 -9.93 10.74 -32.81
CA LEU A 832 -11.22 10.27 -33.31
C LEU A 832 -11.87 9.33 -32.30
N LEU A 833 -13.01 9.73 -31.75
CA LEU A 833 -13.78 8.93 -30.78
C LEU A 833 -14.70 7.93 -31.51
N PHE A 834 -14.12 7.19 -32.45
CA PHE A 834 -14.66 6.01 -33.09
C PHE A 834 -13.52 5.33 -33.87
N PRO A 835 -13.61 4.01 -34.16
CA PRO A 835 -12.61 3.32 -34.96
C PRO A 835 -12.53 3.93 -36.36
N PHE A 836 -11.33 4.27 -36.84
CA PHE A 836 -11.14 4.89 -38.16
C PHE A 836 -11.73 4.03 -39.29
N VAL A 837 -11.67 2.70 -39.16
CA VAL A 837 -12.26 1.74 -40.11
C VAL A 837 -13.78 1.93 -40.28
N ALA A 838 -14.48 2.53 -39.31
CA ALA A 838 -15.90 2.81 -39.37
C ALA A 838 -16.31 3.78 -40.50
N LEU A 839 -15.35 4.57 -41.01
CA LEU A 839 -15.59 5.52 -42.09
C LEU A 839 -15.86 4.80 -43.42
N PRO A 840 -16.70 5.35 -44.30
CA PRO A 840 -16.87 4.82 -45.65
C PRO A 840 -15.55 4.78 -46.42
N ALA A 841 -15.34 3.75 -47.25
CA ALA A 841 -14.11 3.53 -48.01
C ALA A 841 -13.72 4.68 -48.97
N ASP A 842 -14.68 5.53 -49.37
CA ASP A 842 -14.40 6.74 -50.17
C ASP A 842 -13.99 7.96 -49.31
N ILE A 843 -14.23 7.92 -48.00
CA ILE A 843 -13.86 8.96 -47.03
C ILE A 843 -12.53 8.65 -46.35
N GLN A 844 -12.26 7.37 -46.01
CA GLN A 844 -11.01 6.94 -45.37
C GLN A 844 -9.74 7.55 -46.00
N PRO A 845 -9.47 7.42 -47.32
CA PRO A 845 -8.26 8.00 -47.91
C PRO A 845 -8.25 9.54 -47.92
N VAL A 846 -9.42 10.19 -47.89
CA VAL A 846 -9.49 11.65 -47.81
C VAL A 846 -9.10 12.11 -46.42
N LEU A 847 -9.69 11.50 -45.38
CA LEU A 847 -9.47 11.93 -44.00
C LEU A 847 -8.05 11.59 -43.52
N ALA A 848 -7.52 10.40 -43.85
CA ALA A 848 -6.13 10.04 -43.51
C ALA A 848 -5.13 11.06 -44.08
N ASN A 849 -5.27 11.42 -45.37
CA ASN A 849 -4.41 12.42 -46.00
C ASN A 849 -4.52 13.81 -45.35
N ASN A 850 -5.74 14.21 -44.96
CA ASN A 850 -5.96 15.49 -44.31
C ASN A 850 -5.31 15.55 -42.92
N ILE A 851 -5.42 14.47 -42.13
CA ILE A 851 -4.81 14.35 -40.79
C ILE A 851 -3.28 14.41 -40.90
N LEU A 852 -2.66 13.65 -41.82
CA LEU A 852 -1.22 13.69 -42.02
C LEU A 852 -0.74 15.07 -42.49
N SER A 853 -1.45 15.68 -43.44
CA SER A 853 -1.14 17.03 -43.91
C SER A 853 -1.27 18.07 -42.79
N TRP A 854 -2.12 17.82 -41.80
CA TRP A 854 -2.26 18.69 -40.64
C TRP A 854 -1.04 18.58 -39.73
N PHE A 855 -0.59 17.37 -39.37
CA PHE A 855 0.65 17.15 -38.61
C PHE A 855 1.87 17.80 -39.30
N GLU A 856 2.03 17.64 -40.61
CA GLU A 856 3.09 18.29 -41.38
C GLU A 856 3.03 19.82 -41.36
N SER A 857 1.86 20.41 -41.11
CA SER A 857 1.65 21.85 -41.15
C SER A 857 1.89 22.57 -39.82
N VAL A 858 1.86 21.81 -38.72
CA VAL A 858 2.03 22.31 -37.34
C VAL A 858 3.43 22.09 -36.78
N GLN A 859 4.26 21.30 -37.47
CA GLN A 859 5.72 21.22 -37.30
C GLN A 859 6.45 22.46 -37.87
#